data_AF-A0A498JDY6-F1
#
_entry.id   AF-A0A498JDY6-F1
#
_cell.length_a   1.000
_cell.length_b   1.000
_cell.length_c   1.000
_cell.angle_alpha   90.00
_cell.angle_beta   90.00
_cell.angle_gamma   90.00
#
_symmetry.space_group_name_H-M   'P 1'
#
loop_
_entity.id
_entity.type
_entity.pdbx_description
1 polymer ?
#
loop_
_entity_poly.entity_id
_entity_poly.type
_entity_poly.pdbx_seq_one_letter_code
_entity_poly.pdbx_strand_id
1 'polypeptide(L)'
;MAAITRLQQMQLPHSPLTLKPSVLFPNPNQLRRSRPRTFSTGPILCSSNSPQLPQSSVSAAGANTSIIGDLLDYLNESWTHFHATAEAKRQLIAAGFHLLSENDEWDLKPGGRYFFTRNMSCLVAFAVGEKYSVGSGFHAIAAHTDSPCLKLKPRSASSKSGYQMINVQTYGGGLWHTWFDRDLSVAGRVILRGSKGSFLHKLVKVKRPLLRIPTLAIHLDRTVNKDGFKPNIETQLIPLLASKLDEASLETKEKSTTASSKADHHPLLMQLVKPSKVSLKSIGWDILSVSVCSLGICELALSICGFQVLSDELNCNIDDIVSIELNICDTQPSCLGGGNDEFIFSGRLDNLASSYCALRALIDSCESPGDISSEHAVRMVALFDNEEVGSGSIQGAGAPTMFQAMRRIISCLAEKYVGECAFERAIRQSFLVSADMAHGVHPNFIDKHEEHHRPEMQKGLVIKHNANQRYATSGVTSFIFKEIGKIHNLPTQEFVVRNDMGCGSTIGPILASGAGIRTVDCGIPQLSMHSVREICGKEDIDIAYKYFKAFYQTFSSIDRKLDVDSCSFEFRFHKLSSRMAKSKAAIGLSWEPKLPAFSSASKNRDGSGSKPRPEANPLWKPSTQLVDGLFVPPNDPVKRNKLAKKQIKDTAGTSWFDMPAPTMTPELQKDLQLLKLRNVMDPKRHYKKGDAQPSKYFQVGTVIESPLDFFSSRLTKKERKVSLAEEVLSDRNLGNYRKRKVREIEEKNRPGGNEKWKIKGKGSYQRAKQRRH
;
A
#
# COMPACT_ATOMS: atom_id res chain seq x y z
N MET A 1 -32.38 -26.52 16.56
CA MET A 1 -30.95 -26.60 16.18
C MET A 1 -30.36 -27.82 16.86
N ALA A 2 -29.69 -28.71 16.14
CA ALA A 2 -28.90 -29.77 16.74
C ALA A 2 -27.43 -29.43 16.51
N ALA A 3 -26.73 -29.01 17.57
CA ALA A 3 -25.29 -28.78 17.55
C ALA A 3 -24.58 -30.03 18.12
N ILE A 4 -23.50 -30.46 17.49
CA ILE A 4 -22.64 -31.54 17.98
C ILE A 4 -21.22 -31.00 18.08
N THR A 5 -20.73 -30.89 19.30
CA THR A 5 -19.37 -30.49 19.67
C THR A 5 -18.53 -31.74 19.93
N ARG A 6 -17.21 -31.71 19.66
CA ARG A 6 -16.28 -32.69 20.26
C ARG A 6 -14.92 -32.09 20.61
N LEU A 7 -14.42 -32.52 21.77
CA LEU A 7 -13.19 -32.10 22.46
C LEU A 7 -12.02 -33.07 22.19
N GLN A 8 -10.78 -32.55 22.29
CA GLN A 8 -9.53 -33.12 22.85
C GLN A 8 -8.36 -32.34 22.21
N GLN A 9 -7.47 -31.60 22.89
CA GLN A 9 -6.80 -31.74 24.19
C GLN A 9 -5.73 -32.86 24.22
N MET A 10 -4.48 -32.50 23.92
CA MET A 10 -3.26 -33.12 24.46
C MET A 10 -2.15 -32.05 24.58
N GLN A 11 -1.63 -31.87 25.80
CA GLN A 11 -0.35 -31.20 26.08
C GLN A 11 0.67 -32.28 26.44
N LEU A 12 1.94 -32.12 26.07
CA LEU A 12 3.08 -32.69 26.81
C LEU A 12 4.25 -31.70 26.83
N PRO A 13 5.03 -31.62 27.92
CA PRO A 13 6.08 -30.61 28.11
C PRO A 13 7.50 -31.17 27.91
N HIS A 14 8.45 -30.34 27.47
CA HIS A 14 9.89 -30.59 27.71
C HIS A 14 10.66 -29.30 28.01
N SER A 15 11.54 -29.41 29.01
CA SER A 15 12.36 -28.34 29.60
C SER A 15 13.71 -28.20 28.87
N PRO A 16 14.50 -27.11 29.09
CA PRO A 16 15.61 -26.76 28.21
C PRO A 16 16.91 -27.49 28.54
N LEU A 17 17.72 -27.76 27.51
CA LEU A 17 19.10 -28.21 27.65
C LEU A 17 20.07 -27.02 27.51
N THR A 18 20.85 -26.79 28.55
CA THR A 18 21.91 -25.80 28.61
C THR A 18 23.21 -26.34 28.01
N LEU A 19 23.78 -25.63 27.03
CA LEU A 19 25.14 -25.86 26.55
C LEU A 19 25.89 -24.53 26.44
N LYS A 20 26.92 -24.37 27.26
CA LYS A 20 28.01 -23.40 27.01
C LYS A 20 28.96 -24.01 25.98
N PRO A 21 29.62 -23.17 25.18
CA PRO A 21 31.08 -23.21 25.25
C PRO A 21 31.72 -21.82 25.28
N SER A 22 32.63 -21.66 26.24
CA SER A 22 33.71 -20.68 26.22
C SER A 22 34.84 -21.14 25.29
N VAL A 23 35.33 -20.31 24.38
CA VAL A 23 36.77 -20.21 23.99
C VAL A 23 37.09 -18.77 23.55
N LEU A 24 38.32 -18.36 23.83
CA LEU A 24 38.90 -17.02 23.66
C LEU A 24 39.05 -16.51 22.21
N PHE A 25 39.18 -15.18 22.12
CA PHE A 25 39.64 -14.40 20.96
C PHE A 25 41.04 -14.81 20.46
N PRO A 26 41.35 -14.46 19.20
CA PRO A 26 42.48 -13.53 19.04
C PRO A 26 42.14 -12.29 18.18
N ASN A 27 42.73 -11.16 18.61
CA ASN A 27 42.75 -9.85 17.97
C ASN A 27 43.72 -9.82 16.76
N PRO A 28 43.40 -9.14 15.65
CA PRO A 28 44.46 -8.48 14.89
C PRO A 28 44.10 -7.05 14.46
N ASN A 29 44.33 -6.11 15.37
CA ASN A 29 44.41 -4.69 15.07
C ASN A 29 45.78 -4.39 14.41
N GLN A 30 45.88 -4.52 13.08
CA GLN A 30 46.97 -3.95 12.27
C GLN A 30 46.66 -4.09 10.77
N LEU A 31 46.38 -2.97 10.07
CA LEU A 31 47.02 -2.62 8.79
C LEU A 31 46.66 -1.21 8.30
N ARG A 32 47.74 -0.48 8.02
CA ARG A 32 47.94 0.88 7.48
C ARG A 32 46.82 1.51 6.64
N ARG A 33 46.57 2.80 6.95
CA ARG A 33 45.96 3.81 6.07
C ARG A 33 46.72 3.94 4.74
N SER A 34 45.99 4.07 3.63
CA SER A 34 46.50 4.69 2.38
C SER A 34 45.40 5.54 1.73
N ARG A 35 45.70 6.82 1.47
CA ARG A 35 44.81 7.74 0.73
C ARG A 35 44.96 7.51 -0.78
N PRO A 36 43.88 7.47 -1.57
CA PRO A 36 43.95 7.75 -3.01
C PRO A 36 44.13 9.25 -3.24
N ARG A 37 44.97 9.63 -4.22
CA ARG A 37 45.15 11.02 -4.65
C ARG A 37 44.10 11.40 -5.69
N THR A 38 43.74 12.68 -5.70
CA THR A 38 43.04 13.35 -6.80
C THR A 38 43.87 13.33 -8.07
N PHE A 39 43.22 13.10 -9.22
CA PHE A 39 43.73 13.49 -10.54
C PHE A 39 42.58 14.02 -11.39
N SER A 40 42.79 15.19 -11.99
CA SER A 40 41.86 15.87 -12.90
C SER A 40 42.67 16.57 -14.00
N THR A 41 42.30 16.29 -15.25
CA THR A 41 42.65 16.96 -16.52
C THR A 41 41.64 16.39 -17.52
N GLY A 42 40.62 17.07 -18.05
CA GLY A 42 40.56 18.40 -18.68
C GLY A 42 40.46 18.22 -20.22
N PRO A 43 39.96 19.17 -21.04
CA PRO A 43 39.23 20.41 -20.76
C PRO A 43 37.87 20.53 -21.50
N ILE A 44 37.04 21.52 -21.12
CA ILE A 44 35.97 22.08 -21.98
C ILE A 44 36.20 23.59 -22.09
N LEU A 45 36.06 24.14 -23.30
CA LEU A 45 36.26 25.56 -23.59
C LEU A 45 35.10 26.42 -23.08
N CYS A 46 35.42 27.50 -22.37
CA CYS A 46 34.51 28.60 -22.09
C CYS A 46 34.89 29.81 -22.96
N SER A 47 33.91 30.45 -23.61
CA SER A 47 34.03 31.82 -24.11
C SER A 47 33.54 32.81 -23.06
N SER A 48 34.27 33.91 -22.92
CA SER A 48 34.10 34.92 -21.88
C SER A 48 32.93 35.88 -22.13
N ASN A 49 32.29 36.36 -21.06
CA ASN A 49 32.22 37.80 -20.75
C ASN A 49 31.72 38.05 -19.32
N SER A 50 32.28 39.06 -18.67
CA SER A 50 31.79 39.66 -17.41
C SER A 50 31.66 41.17 -17.63
N PRO A 51 30.82 41.88 -16.85
CA PRO A 51 31.45 42.66 -15.77
C PRO A 51 30.63 42.84 -14.47
N GLN A 52 31.38 42.96 -13.37
CA GLN A 52 31.18 43.78 -12.17
C GLN A 52 29.98 43.57 -11.22
N LEU A 53 30.34 43.21 -9.97
CA LEU A 53 29.59 43.39 -8.73
C LEU A 53 29.82 44.79 -8.13
N PRO A 54 28.79 45.41 -7.53
CA PRO A 54 28.96 46.33 -6.40
C PRO A 54 28.90 45.55 -5.08
N GLN A 55 29.81 45.84 -4.15
CA GLN A 55 29.72 45.35 -2.77
C GLN A 55 28.60 46.08 -2.02
N SER A 56 27.78 45.36 -1.26
CA SER A 56 27.02 45.94 -0.14
C SER A 56 27.04 45.00 1.07
N SER A 57 26.96 45.59 2.25
CA SER A 57 27.36 44.99 3.53
C SER A 57 26.31 44.10 4.18
N VAL A 58 26.80 43.00 4.76
CA VAL A 58 26.17 42.06 5.71
C VAL A 58 24.89 42.56 6.39
N SER A 59 23.81 41.80 6.20
CA SER A 59 22.80 41.55 7.25
C SER A 59 22.62 40.04 7.40
N ALA A 60 22.81 39.52 8.61
CA ALA A 60 22.78 38.09 8.89
C ALA A 60 21.34 37.58 9.04
N ALA A 61 20.64 37.38 7.92
CA ALA A 61 19.47 36.51 7.85
C ALA A 61 19.94 35.09 7.48
N GLY A 62 19.53 34.08 8.25
CA GLY A 62 19.96 32.69 8.02
C GLY A 62 19.64 32.23 6.59
N ALA A 63 20.68 31.81 5.86
CA ALA A 63 20.55 31.38 4.47
C ALA A 63 19.62 30.16 4.40
N ASN A 64 18.40 30.37 3.88
CA ASN A 64 17.37 29.36 3.76
C ASN A 64 17.72 28.46 2.56
N THR A 65 18.67 27.54 2.75
CA THR A 65 19.15 26.63 1.71
C THR A 65 18.04 25.67 1.29
N SER A 66 17.63 25.78 0.04
CA SER A 66 16.63 24.93 -0.60
C SER A 66 17.18 23.50 -0.78
N ILE A 67 16.38 22.48 -0.47
CA ILE A 67 16.81 21.06 -0.54
C ILE A 67 16.52 20.40 -1.90
N ILE A 68 16.07 21.20 -2.88
CA ILE A 68 15.54 20.70 -4.17
C ILE A 68 16.61 20.03 -5.03
N GLY A 69 17.84 20.58 -5.08
CA GLY A 69 18.95 19.95 -5.80
C GLY A 69 19.26 18.56 -5.25
N ASP A 70 19.43 18.47 -3.93
CA ASP A 70 19.69 17.22 -3.22
C ASP A 70 18.54 16.20 -3.37
N LEU A 71 17.28 16.65 -3.43
CA LEU A 71 16.13 15.78 -3.73
C LEU A 71 16.19 15.23 -5.17
N LEU A 72 16.53 16.06 -6.16
CA LEU A 72 16.66 15.60 -7.55
C LEU A 72 17.76 14.55 -7.69
N ASP A 73 18.91 14.75 -7.02
CA ASP A 73 19.98 13.75 -6.95
C ASP A 73 19.53 12.47 -6.24
N TYR A 74 18.81 12.59 -5.11
CA TYR A 74 18.22 11.45 -4.40
C TYR A 74 17.27 10.64 -5.30
N LEU A 75 16.35 11.31 -6.02
CA LEU A 75 15.40 10.68 -6.94
C LEU A 75 16.11 10.01 -8.14
N ASN A 76 17.15 10.65 -8.67
CA ASN A 76 17.95 10.16 -9.79
C ASN A 76 18.84 8.97 -9.44
N GLU A 77 19.28 8.85 -8.18
CA GLU A 77 20.01 7.66 -7.74
C GLU A 77 19.06 6.54 -7.25
N SER A 78 17.91 6.90 -6.66
CA SER A 78 16.89 5.99 -6.09
C SER A 78 15.91 5.40 -7.12
N TRP A 79 16.41 4.56 -8.03
CA TRP A 79 15.57 3.91 -9.07
C TRP A 79 14.61 2.83 -8.54
N THR A 80 14.91 2.24 -7.37
CA THR A 80 14.09 1.24 -6.69
C THR A 80 14.15 1.44 -5.16
N HIS A 81 13.26 0.79 -4.40
CA HIS A 81 13.29 0.74 -2.93
C HIS A 81 14.65 0.28 -2.37
N PHE A 82 15.36 -0.61 -3.08
CA PHE A 82 16.72 -1.01 -2.71
C PHE A 82 17.75 0.13 -2.87
N HIS A 83 17.63 0.92 -3.94
CA HIS A 83 18.50 2.08 -4.16
C HIS A 83 18.15 3.23 -3.21
N ALA A 84 16.87 3.50 -2.96
CA ALA A 84 16.40 4.45 -1.96
C ALA A 84 16.95 4.13 -0.56
N THR A 85 16.86 2.87 -0.14
CA THR A 85 17.43 2.41 1.14
C THR A 85 18.95 2.53 1.19
N ALA A 86 19.64 2.21 0.11
CA ALA A 86 21.10 2.33 0.02
C ALA A 86 21.58 3.80 0.05
N GLU A 87 20.86 4.69 -0.60
CA GLU A 87 21.15 6.12 -0.63
C GLU A 87 20.82 6.79 0.71
N ALA A 88 19.67 6.47 1.31
CA ALA A 88 19.34 6.91 2.67
C ALA A 88 20.39 6.44 3.70
N LYS A 89 20.84 5.18 3.60
CA LYS A 89 21.97 4.65 4.37
C LYS A 89 23.28 5.43 4.14
N ARG A 90 23.58 5.80 2.89
CA ARG A 90 24.78 6.60 2.56
C ARG A 90 24.73 7.97 3.25
N GLN A 91 23.59 8.65 3.20
CA GLN A 91 23.40 9.97 3.81
C GLN A 91 23.46 9.89 5.35
N LEU A 92 22.85 8.88 5.98
CA LEU A 92 22.93 8.66 7.43
C LEU A 92 24.36 8.40 7.91
N ILE A 93 25.15 7.60 7.18
CA ILE A 93 26.57 7.38 7.50
C ILE A 93 27.36 8.69 7.35
N ALA A 94 27.11 9.47 6.30
CA ALA A 94 27.75 10.77 6.09
C ALA A 94 27.40 11.78 7.19
N ALA A 95 26.16 11.75 7.70
CA ALA A 95 25.71 12.54 8.84
C ALA A 95 26.26 12.04 10.19
N GLY A 96 26.93 10.88 10.23
CA GLY A 96 27.50 10.29 11.44
C GLY A 96 26.49 9.55 12.32
N PHE A 97 25.49 8.89 11.72
CA PHE A 97 24.66 7.88 12.39
C PHE A 97 25.37 6.52 12.37
N HIS A 98 25.27 5.76 13.46
CA HIS A 98 25.87 4.44 13.59
C HIS A 98 24.95 3.35 13.02
N LEU A 99 25.48 2.53 12.11
CA LEU A 99 24.77 1.37 11.58
C LEU A 99 24.71 0.25 12.64
N LEU A 100 23.49 -0.18 12.96
CA LEU A 100 23.21 -1.31 13.84
C LEU A 100 22.90 -2.57 13.02
N SER A 101 23.32 -3.72 13.54
CA SER A 101 22.86 -5.05 13.11
C SER A 101 21.59 -5.41 13.88
N GLU A 102 20.57 -5.92 13.21
CA GLU A 102 19.36 -6.38 13.92
C GLU A 102 19.59 -7.68 14.70
N ASN A 103 20.63 -8.45 14.36
CA ASN A 103 20.95 -9.74 14.99
C ASN A 103 21.80 -9.58 16.27
N ASP A 104 22.43 -8.43 16.45
CA ASP A 104 23.40 -8.20 17.53
C ASP A 104 22.74 -7.45 18.70
N GLU A 105 23.37 -7.50 19.88
CA GLU A 105 23.01 -6.64 21.01
C GLU A 105 23.33 -5.17 20.69
N TRP A 106 22.57 -4.23 21.26
CA TRP A 106 22.70 -2.79 20.98
C TRP A 106 23.22 -2.01 22.20
N ASP A 107 24.39 -1.38 22.06
CA ASP A 107 24.92 -0.38 23.00
C ASP A 107 24.40 1.02 22.61
N LEU A 108 23.22 1.38 23.14
CA LEU A 108 22.58 2.67 22.88
C LEU A 108 22.85 3.66 24.01
N LYS A 109 23.06 4.93 23.67
CA LYS A 109 23.38 6.01 24.62
C LYS A 109 22.50 7.23 24.36
N PRO A 110 22.12 8.00 25.41
CA PRO A 110 21.59 9.36 25.24
C PRO A 110 22.56 10.21 24.40
N GLY A 111 22.02 11.06 23.52
CA GLY A 111 22.79 11.79 22.51
C GLY A 111 23.23 10.94 21.29
N GLY A 112 23.07 9.61 21.34
CA GLY A 112 23.47 8.71 20.27
C GLY A 112 22.52 8.72 19.06
N ARG A 113 23.09 8.56 17.87
CA ARG A 113 22.37 8.57 16.58
C ARG A 113 22.63 7.25 15.85
N TYR A 114 21.58 6.52 15.49
CA TYR A 114 21.66 5.12 15.06
C TYR A 114 20.67 4.82 13.94
N PHE A 115 20.94 3.77 13.14
CA PHE A 115 19.98 3.26 12.17
C PHE A 115 20.23 1.80 11.82
N PHE A 116 19.23 1.10 11.30
CA PHE A 116 19.38 -0.22 10.70
C PHE A 116 18.54 -0.35 9.42
N THR A 117 18.82 -1.40 8.65
CA THR A 117 18.09 -1.72 7.40
C THR A 117 17.60 -3.15 7.42
N ARG A 118 16.33 -3.38 7.05
CA ARG A 118 15.73 -4.71 6.91
C ARG A 118 15.48 -5.01 5.43
N ASN A 119 15.84 -6.21 4.97
CA ASN A 119 15.79 -6.64 3.56
C ASN A 119 16.56 -5.72 2.56
N MET A 120 17.33 -4.73 3.02
CA MET A 120 17.83 -3.62 2.19
C MET A 120 16.71 -2.84 1.45
N SER A 121 15.46 -2.91 1.91
CA SER A 121 14.33 -2.12 1.37
C SER A 121 13.53 -1.37 2.43
N CYS A 122 13.69 -1.70 3.72
CA CYS A 122 13.19 -0.90 4.83
C CYS A 122 14.36 -0.33 5.63
N LEU A 123 14.20 0.88 6.16
CA LEU A 123 15.18 1.57 6.98
C LEU A 123 14.50 2.19 8.21
N VAL A 124 15.10 2.03 9.39
CA VAL A 124 14.70 2.77 10.59
C VAL A 124 15.92 3.50 11.14
N ALA A 125 15.83 4.82 11.26
CA ALA A 125 16.85 5.69 11.83
C ALA A 125 16.30 6.43 13.04
N PHE A 126 17.12 6.67 14.06
CA PHE A 126 16.70 7.38 15.26
C PHE A 126 17.86 8.11 15.95
N ALA A 127 17.52 9.19 16.64
CA ALA A 127 18.40 9.95 17.52
C ALA A 127 17.80 9.98 18.92
N VAL A 128 18.59 9.61 19.92
CA VAL A 128 18.18 9.59 21.34
C VAL A 128 18.49 10.97 21.93
N GLY A 129 17.49 11.67 22.47
CA GLY A 129 17.72 12.94 23.17
C GLY A 129 18.67 12.79 24.36
N GLU A 130 19.49 13.80 24.66
CA GLU A 130 20.43 13.74 25.79
C GLU A 130 19.71 13.70 27.15
N LYS A 131 18.46 14.20 27.21
CA LYS A 131 17.59 14.14 28.39
C LYS A 131 16.52 13.05 28.29
N TYR A 132 16.76 12.04 27.45
CA TYR A 132 15.89 10.87 27.38
C TYR A 132 15.80 10.16 28.74
N SER A 133 14.59 9.76 29.11
CA SER A 133 14.34 8.94 30.30
C SER A 133 13.35 7.82 29.99
N VAL A 134 13.43 6.72 30.74
CA VAL A 134 12.62 5.51 30.50
C VAL A 134 11.11 5.81 30.57
N GLY A 135 10.43 5.60 29.44
CA GLY A 135 9.01 5.93 29.28
C GLY A 135 8.75 7.29 28.63
N SER A 136 9.79 8.03 28.24
CA SER A 136 9.67 9.17 27.32
C SER A 136 9.31 8.68 25.92
N GLY A 137 8.56 9.49 25.17
CA GLY A 137 7.98 9.10 23.90
C GLY A 137 8.94 9.07 22.71
N PHE A 138 8.38 8.67 21.57
CA PHE A 138 9.00 8.72 20.26
C PHE A 138 8.28 9.76 19.41
N HIS A 139 9.03 10.69 18.82
CA HIS A 139 8.54 11.55 17.74
C HIS A 139 8.95 10.87 16.44
N ALA A 140 8.00 10.21 15.77
CA ALA A 140 8.28 9.40 14.60
C ALA A 140 7.70 10.03 13.33
N ILE A 141 8.44 10.00 12.23
CA ILE A 141 7.92 10.23 10.88
C ILE A 141 8.09 8.93 10.09
N ALA A 142 7.01 8.43 9.50
CA ALA A 142 7.02 7.22 8.69
C ALA A 142 6.61 7.53 7.25
N ALA A 143 7.26 6.87 6.29
CA ALA A 143 6.99 6.96 4.85
C ALA A 143 7.32 5.61 4.19
N HIS A 144 7.27 5.51 2.85
CA HIS A 144 7.68 4.31 2.11
C HIS A 144 8.64 4.59 0.94
N THR A 145 9.46 3.58 0.67
CA THR A 145 10.56 3.58 -0.31
C THR A 145 10.15 2.98 -1.66
N ASP A 146 9.00 2.31 -1.71
CA ASP A 146 8.48 1.69 -2.92
C ASP A 146 7.40 2.55 -3.60
N SER A 147 7.24 2.29 -4.89
CA SER A 147 6.33 2.97 -5.81
C SER A 147 5.78 1.94 -6.80
N PRO A 148 4.67 2.23 -7.51
CA PRO A 148 4.13 1.32 -8.50
C PRO A 148 5.12 1.13 -9.66
N CYS A 149 5.37 -0.11 -10.05
CA CYS A 149 6.33 -0.42 -11.10
C CYS A 149 6.02 -1.74 -11.79
N LEU A 150 6.68 -1.96 -12.92
CA LEU A 150 6.77 -3.29 -13.52
C LEU A 150 8.00 -4.00 -12.92
N LYS A 151 7.82 -5.21 -12.40
CA LYS A 151 8.93 -6.07 -11.93
C LYS A 151 9.14 -7.21 -12.92
N LEU A 152 10.37 -7.70 -13.07
CA LEU A 152 10.60 -8.90 -13.89
C LEU A 152 9.89 -10.10 -13.26
N LYS A 153 9.26 -10.96 -14.08
CA LYS A 153 8.80 -12.28 -13.63
C LYS A 153 10.01 -13.21 -13.43
N PRO A 154 9.97 -14.17 -12.48
CA PRO A 154 11.06 -15.14 -12.30
C PRO A 154 11.41 -15.95 -13.57
N ARG A 155 10.43 -16.18 -14.45
CA ARG A 155 10.65 -16.62 -15.83
C ARG A 155 10.33 -15.46 -16.78
N SER A 156 11.32 -14.60 -16.98
CA SER A 156 11.21 -13.35 -17.74
C SER A 156 11.38 -13.52 -19.25
N ALA A 157 12.13 -14.52 -19.73
CA ALA A 157 12.37 -14.70 -21.17
C ALA A 157 11.07 -14.97 -21.95
N SER A 158 10.90 -14.28 -23.09
CA SER A 158 9.71 -14.38 -23.93
C SER A 158 10.03 -14.00 -25.38
N SER A 159 9.41 -14.65 -26.37
CA SER A 159 9.61 -14.28 -27.78
C SER A 159 8.32 -14.36 -28.58
N LYS A 160 8.11 -13.39 -29.46
CA LYS A 160 6.92 -13.28 -30.30
C LYS A 160 7.25 -12.55 -31.59
N SER A 161 6.79 -13.06 -32.73
CA SER A 161 6.86 -12.40 -34.05
C SER A 161 8.24 -11.82 -34.41
N GLY A 162 9.31 -12.58 -34.18
CA GLY A 162 10.68 -12.13 -34.48
C GLY A 162 11.32 -11.23 -33.42
N TYR A 163 10.66 -10.94 -32.30
CA TYR A 163 11.21 -10.15 -31.20
C TYR A 163 11.57 -11.00 -29.97
N GLN A 164 12.59 -10.55 -29.25
CA GLN A 164 12.90 -10.93 -27.88
C GLN A 164 12.23 -9.92 -26.93
N MET A 165 11.55 -10.42 -25.90
CA MET A 165 10.69 -9.67 -25.00
C MET A 165 10.93 -10.10 -23.54
N ILE A 166 10.57 -9.23 -22.59
CA ILE A 166 10.70 -9.50 -21.15
C ILE A 166 9.32 -9.58 -20.51
N ASN A 167 8.93 -10.76 -20.02
CA ASN A 167 7.73 -10.93 -19.20
C ASN A 167 7.88 -10.20 -17.86
N VAL A 168 6.95 -9.28 -17.61
CA VAL A 168 6.87 -8.49 -16.39
C VAL A 168 5.61 -8.81 -15.58
N GLN A 169 5.59 -8.39 -14.33
CA GLN A 169 4.43 -8.39 -13.43
C GLN A 169 4.20 -6.98 -12.90
N THR A 170 2.94 -6.58 -12.77
CA THR A 170 2.53 -5.31 -12.19
C THR A 170 2.69 -5.33 -10.67
N TYR A 171 3.34 -4.32 -10.12
CA TYR A 171 3.50 -4.09 -8.67
C TYR A 171 2.88 -2.74 -8.30
N GLY A 172 2.00 -2.71 -7.30
CA GLY A 172 1.29 -1.50 -6.89
C GLY A 172 0.15 -1.08 -7.82
N GLY A 173 -0.41 0.10 -7.54
CA GLY A 173 -1.60 0.64 -8.22
C GLY A 173 -1.33 1.44 -9.51
N GLY A 174 -0.34 1.05 -10.31
CA GLY A 174 0.24 1.87 -11.38
C GLY A 174 -0.71 2.34 -12.49
N LEU A 175 -0.50 3.56 -12.99
CA LEU A 175 -1.12 4.08 -14.22
C LEU A 175 -0.43 3.48 -15.45
N TRP A 176 -0.68 2.20 -15.73
CA TRP A 176 0.09 1.39 -16.70
C TRP A 176 0.15 1.95 -18.12
N HIS A 177 -0.81 2.78 -18.55
CA HIS A 177 -0.75 3.44 -19.86
C HIS A 177 0.43 4.43 -19.97
N THR A 178 0.90 5.01 -18.86
CA THR A 178 2.01 5.98 -18.84
C THR A 178 3.38 5.34 -19.12
N TRP A 179 3.48 4.02 -18.95
CA TRP A 179 4.68 3.21 -19.18
C TRP A 179 4.92 2.88 -20.65
N PHE A 180 3.92 3.10 -21.51
CA PHE A 180 4.07 2.92 -22.95
C PHE A 180 4.91 4.05 -23.56
N ASP A 181 5.65 3.72 -24.62
CA ASP A 181 6.48 4.62 -25.40
C ASP A 181 7.55 5.40 -24.62
N ARG A 182 7.90 4.89 -23.44
CA ARG A 182 9.03 5.31 -22.61
C ARG A 182 10.32 4.57 -22.98
N ASP A 183 11.45 5.25 -22.75
CA ASP A 183 12.78 4.65 -22.85
C ASP A 183 13.13 4.04 -21.49
N LEU A 184 12.94 2.73 -21.39
CA LEU A 184 12.99 1.99 -20.14
C LEU A 184 14.31 1.21 -19.99
N SER A 185 14.68 0.92 -18.76
CA SER A 185 15.80 0.04 -18.42
C SER A 185 15.49 -0.76 -17.15
N VAL A 186 16.48 -1.46 -16.60
CA VAL A 186 16.35 -2.29 -15.38
C VAL A 186 17.26 -1.79 -14.25
N ALA A 187 16.72 -1.83 -13.03
CA ALA A 187 17.49 -1.65 -11.81
C ALA A 187 16.93 -2.50 -10.67
N GLY A 188 17.76 -2.84 -9.68
CA GLY A 188 17.34 -3.59 -8.51
C GLY A 188 18.52 -4.27 -7.80
N ARG A 189 18.29 -5.48 -7.28
CA ARG A 189 19.32 -6.28 -6.60
C ARG A 189 19.58 -7.61 -7.30
N VAL A 190 20.81 -8.08 -7.12
CA VAL A 190 21.30 -9.37 -7.62
C VAL A 190 22.03 -10.09 -6.50
N ILE A 191 21.75 -11.39 -6.34
CA ILE A 191 22.50 -12.29 -5.47
C ILE A 191 23.52 -13.03 -6.34
N LEU A 192 24.80 -12.80 -6.04
CA LEU A 192 25.93 -13.44 -6.70
C LEU A 192 26.51 -14.56 -5.84
N ARG A 193 27.09 -15.57 -6.49
CA ARG A 193 27.96 -16.54 -5.85
C ARG A 193 29.29 -15.85 -5.48
N GLY A 194 29.68 -15.98 -4.23
CA GLY A 194 30.95 -15.46 -3.71
C GLY A 194 32.02 -16.55 -3.64
N SER A 195 33.24 -16.15 -3.28
CA SER A 195 34.33 -17.09 -3.05
C SER A 195 34.00 -18.04 -1.89
N LYS A 196 34.51 -19.29 -1.99
CA LYS A 196 34.35 -20.34 -0.96
C LYS A 196 32.89 -20.67 -0.58
N GLY A 197 31.95 -20.53 -1.51
CA GLY A 197 30.54 -20.90 -1.30
C GLY A 197 29.70 -19.87 -0.53
N SER A 198 30.22 -18.66 -0.32
CA SER A 198 29.44 -17.52 0.17
C SER A 198 28.47 -16.99 -0.90
N PHE A 199 27.55 -16.10 -0.50
CA PHE A 199 26.70 -15.34 -1.41
C PHE A 199 26.85 -13.84 -1.14
N LEU A 200 26.81 -13.03 -2.19
CA LEU A 200 27.00 -11.58 -2.15
C LEU A 200 25.76 -10.88 -2.69
N HIS A 201 25.27 -9.89 -1.96
CA HIS A 201 24.21 -8.99 -2.43
C HIS A 201 24.83 -7.76 -3.11
N LYS A 202 24.56 -7.57 -4.40
CA LYS A 202 24.91 -6.34 -5.15
C LYS A 202 23.65 -5.62 -5.64
N LEU A 203 23.72 -4.30 -5.76
CA LEU A 203 22.76 -3.52 -6.52
C LEU A 203 23.24 -3.38 -7.97
N VAL A 204 22.29 -3.23 -8.90
CA VAL A 204 22.54 -3.02 -10.33
C VAL A 204 21.58 -1.95 -10.86
N LYS A 205 22.08 -1.07 -11.73
CA LYS A 205 21.30 0.00 -12.38
C LYS A 205 21.89 0.27 -13.76
N VAL A 206 21.28 -0.29 -14.80
CA VAL A 206 21.76 -0.12 -16.17
C VAL A 206 21.29 1.24 -16.70
N LYS A 207 22.20 2.22 -16.78
CA LYS A 207 21.83 3.63 -17.05
C LYS A 207 21.37 3.92 -18.48
N ARG A 208 21.67 3.05 -19.45
CA ARG A 208 21.24 3.21 -20.86
C ARG A 208 19.84 2.61 -21.09
N PRO A 209 19.02 3.16 -22.02
CA PRO A 209 17.79 2.50 -22.46
C PRO A 209 18.07 1.08 -22.98
N LEU A 210 17.25 0.13 -22.53
CA LEU A 210 17.28 -1.28 -22.91
C LEU A 210 15.94 -1.77 -23.47
N LEU A 211 14.84 -1.16 -23.02
CA LEU A 211 13.51 -1.71 -23.11
C LEU A 211 12.52 -0.65 -23.59
N ARG A 212 11.48 -1.08 -24.30
CA ARG A 212 10.37 -0.21 -24.72
C ARG A 212 9.07 -0.99 -24.81
N ILE A 213 7.98 -0.40 -24.33
CA ILE A 213 6.62 -0.94 -24.50
C ILE A 213 5.91 -0.09 -25.56
N PRO A 214 5.92 -0.45 -26.85
CA PRO A 214 5.32 0.38 -27.89
C PRO A 214 3.79 0.37 -27.82
N THR A 215 3.14 1.50 -28.08
CA THR A 215 1.69 1.51 -28.35
C THR A 215 1.36 0.82 -29.69
N LEU A 216 0.11 0.35 -29.83
CA LEU A 216 -0.43 -0.04 -31.13
C LEU A 216 -0.75 1.22 -31.94
N ALA A 217 -0.32 1.27 -33.20
CA ALA A 217 -0.60 2.40 -34.08
C ALA A 217 -2.12 2.59 -34.28
N ILE A 218 -2.60 3.83 -34.10
CA ILE A 218 -4.02 4.23 -34.24
C ILE A 218 -4.67 3.84 -35.57
N HIS A 219 -3.88 3.63 -36.62
CA HIS A 219 -4.36 3.13 -37.91
C HIS A 219 -4.98 1.72 -37.82
N LEU A 220 -4.53 0.91 -36.85
CA LEU A 220 -4.98 -0.46 -36.56
C LEU A 220 -6.03 -0.51 -35.43
N ASP A 221 -6.13 0.53 -34.61
CA ASP A 221 -7.21 0.75 -33.64
C ASP A 221 -7.70 2.21 -33.70
N ARG A 222 -8.68 2.45 -34.58
CA ARG A 222 -9.31 3.78 -34.74
C ARG A 222 -10.29 4.12 -33.61
N THR A 223 -10.55 3.19 -32.71
CA THR A 223 -11.49 3.31 -31.59
C THR A 223 -10.82 3.78 -30.30
N VAL A 224 -9.49 3.63 -30.16
CA VAL A 224 -8.71 3.96 -28.95
C VAL A 224 -9.01 5.33 -28.31
N ASN A 225 -9.20 6.38 -29.12
CA ASN A 225 -9.48 7.74 -28.62
C ASN A 225 -10.96 7.95 -28.20
N LYS A 226 -11.87 7.07 -28.61
CA LYS A 226 -13.30 7.11 -28.23
C LYS A 226 -13.58 6.20 -27.04
N ASP A 227 -13.05 4.98 -27.11
CA ASP A 227 -13.32 3.93 -26.14
C ASP A 227 -12.31 3.93 -24.97
N GLY A 228 -11.20 4.67 -25.12
CA GLY A 228 -10.11 4.79 -24.16
C GLY A 228 -9.06 3.69 -24.32
N PHE A 229 -7.78 4.05 -24.20
CA PHE A 229 -6.67 3.11 -24.24
C PHE A 229 -6.69 2.17 -23.02
N LYS A 230 -7.06 0.91 -23.25
CA LYS A 230 -7.29 -0.12 -22.22
C LYS A 230 -6.39 -1.35 -22.46
N PRO A 231 -5.06 -1.21 -22.33
CA PRO A 231 -4.15 -2.31 -22.60
C PRO A 231 -4.36 -3.48 -21.63
N ASN A 232 -4.34 -4.70 -22.16
CA ASN A 232 -4.32 -5.92 -21.37
C ASN A 232 -2.96 -6.07 -20.66
N ILE A 233 -2.96 -5.93 -19.34
CA ILE A 233 -1.74 -5.87 -18.52
C ILE A 233 -0.85 -7.14 -18.55
N GLU A 234 -1.37 -8.28 -19.03
CA GLU A 234 -0.57 -9.51 -19.18
C GLU A 234 0.04 -9.64 -20.58
N THR A 235 -0.70 -9.24 -21.62
CA THR A 235 -0.35 -9.55 -23.03
C THR A 235 0.07 -8.35 -23.88
N GLN A 236 -0.15 -7.12 -23.39
CA GLN A 236 0.16 -5.87 -24.10
C GLN A 236 1.11 -4.95 -23.32
N LEU A 237 1.48 -5.30 -22.08
CA LEU A 237 2.40 -4.53 -21.22
C LEU A 237 3.82 -5.13 -21.17
N ILE A 238 4.17 -5.96 -22.16
CA ILE A 238 5.44 -6.72 -22.22
C ILE A 238 6.48 -5.88 -22.99
N PRO A 239 7.60 -5.44 -22.38
CA PRO A 239 8.64 -4.71 -23.11
C PRO A 239 9.35 -5.55 -24.18
N LEU A 240 9.66 -4.90 -25.30
CA LEU A 240 10.66 -5.35 -26.28
C LEU A 240 12.06 -5.15 -25.72
N LEU A 241 12.97 -6.10 -26.03
CA LEU A 241 14.41 -6.02 -25.72
C LEU A 241 15.26 -5.95 -27.00
N ALA A 242 14.99 -6.84 -27.97
CA ALA A 242 15.76 -6.94 -29.21
C ALA A 242 14.94 -7.61 -30.32
N SER A 243 15.40 -7.56 -31.56
CA SER A 243 14.99 -8.52 -32.60
C SER A 243 15.71 -9.85 -32.41
N LYS A 244 15.13 -10.94 -32.93
CA LYS A 244 15.87 -12.17 -33.22
C LYS A 244 16.78 -11.93 -34.43
N LEU A 245 18.00 -12.45 -34.37
CA LEU A 245 18.89 -12.55 -35.52
C LEU A 245 18.51 -13.80 -36.32
N ASP A 246 18.49 -13.69 -37.65
CA ASP A 246 18.24 -14.84 -38.51
C ASP A 246 19.49 -15.74 -38.59
N GLU A 247 19.32 -17.00 -38.18
CA GLU A 247 20.38 -18.03 -38.15
C GLU A 247 20.94 -18.38 -39.55
N ALA A 248 20.28 -17.91 -40.63
CA ALA A 248 20.64 -18.13 -42.04
C ALA A 248 22.00 -17.55 -42.48
N SER A 249 22.75 -16.92 -41.57
CA SER A 249 24.12 -16.41 -41.82
C SER A 249 25.24 -17.31 -41.27
N LEU A 250 24.92 -18.43 -40.59
CA LEU A 250 25.91 -19.25 -39.86
C LEU A 250 25.79 -20.78 -40.08
N GLU A 251 25.15 -21.24 -41.15
CA GLU A 251 25.13 -22.68 -41.49
C GLU A 251 26.45 -23.17 -42.11
N THR A 252 27.35 -23.65 -41.25
CA THR A 252 28.28 -24.73 -41.61
C THR A 252 27.68 -26.08 -41.23
N LYS A 253 27.70 -27.00 -42.19
CA LYS A 253 27.04 -28.32 -42.15
C LYS A 253 27.49 -29.18 -40.98
N GLU A 254 26.54 -29.83 -40.30
CA GLU A 254 26.56 -31.29 -40.10
C GLU A 254 25.19 -31.85 -39.63
N LYS A 255 24.95 -33.15 -39.86
CA LYS A 255 23.70 -33.87 -39.54
C LYS A 255 23.99 -34.99 -38.53
N SER A 256 23.15 -35.19 -37.51
CA SER A 256 22.46 -36.48 -37.28
C SER A 256 21.51 -36.52 -36.05
N THR A 257 20.39 -37.22 -36.22
CA THR A 257 19.58 -38.08 -35.31
C THR A 257 19.22 -37.71 -33.85
N THR A 258 18.07 -38.26 -33.43
CA THR A 258 17.21 -37.81 -32.32
C THR A 258 17.22 -38.68 -31.05
N ALA A 259 17.23 -38.06 -29.87
CA ALA A 259 16.70 -38.59 -28.60
C ALA A 259 16.33 -37.42 -27.64
N SER A 260 15.52 -37.65 -26.59
CA SER A 260 14.77 -36.59 -25.86
C SER A 260 15.09 -36.46 -24.36
N SER A 261 15.44 -35.25 -23.89
CA SER A 261 15.31 -34.80 -22.48
C SER A 261 15.41 -33.26 -22.34
N LYS A 262 14.98 -32.68 -21.20
CA LYS A 262 14.72 -31.22 -20.99
C LYS A 262 15.86 -30.46 -20.29
N ALA A 263 16.17 -29.22 -20.73
CA ALA A 263 16.95 -28.16 -20.05
C ALA A 263 16.70 -26.77 -20.74
N ASP A 264 17.02 -25.60 -20.13
CA ASP A 264 16.41 -24.28 -20.51
C ASP A 264 17.32 -23.15 -21.15
N HIS A 265 18.67 -23.17 -21.18
CA HIS A 265 19.51 -21.97 -21.56
C HIS A 265 20.70 -22.22 -22.55
N HIS A 266 21.12 -21.20 -23.36
CA HIS A 266 22.07 -21.32 -24.50
C HIS A 266 22.87 -20.05 -24.89
N PRO A 267 24.00 -20.22 -25.59
CA PRO A 267 24.92 -19.17 -26.08
C PRO A 267 24.51 -18.37 -27.33
N LEU A 268 24.56 -17.02 -27.23
CA LEU A 268 25.28 -16.15 -28.19
C LEU A 268 25.47 -14.70 -27.66
N LEU A 269 26.67 -14.35 -27.17
CA LEU A 269 27.18 -12.96 -27.17
C LEU A 269 28.71 -12.89 -27.22
N MET A 270 29.31 -13.47 -28.25
CA MET A 270 30.76 -13.34 -28.52
C MET A 270 31.00 -12.48 -29.75
N GLN A 271 30.98 -11.15 -29.57
CA GLN A 271 31.77 -10.13 -30.30
C GLN A 271 31.19 -8.73 -30.07
N LEU A 272 31.83 -7.89 -29.23
CA LEU A 272 31.89 -6.43 -29.44
C LEU A 272 32.92 -5.66 -28.57
N VAL A 273 34.10 -6.24 -28.29
CA VAL A 273 35.28 -5.44 -27.88
C VAL A 273 36.54 -5.93 -28.59
N LYS A 274 37.03 -5.13 -29.54
CA LYS A 274 38.47 -4.91 -29.75
C LYS A 274 38.70 -3.41 -29.73
N PRO A 275 39.58 -2.95 -28.84
CA PRO A 275 40.65 -2.09 -29.31
C PRO A 275 42.03 -2.67 -28.98
N SER A 276 43.03 -2.26 -29.76
CA SER A 276 44.46 -2.35 -29.49
C SER A 276 45.18 -3.69 -29.75
N LYS A 277 46.36 -3.54 -30.36
CA LYS A 277 47.34 -4.59 -30.71
C LYS A 277 48.03 -5.17 -29.46
N VAL A 278 48.13 -6.49 -29.33
CA VAL A 278 49.26 -7.18 -28.65
C VAL A 278 49.56 -8.50 -29.40
N SER A 279 50.83 -8.92 -29.36
CA SER A 279 51.43 -10.04 -30.10
C SER A 279 51.00 -11.44 -29.64
N LEU A 280 51.03 -12.41 -30.56
CA LEU A 280 50.78 -13.84 -30.34
C LEU A 280 52.09 -14.63 -30.48
N LYS A 281 52.54 -15.32 -29.42
CA LYS A 281 53.42 -16.50 -29.54
C LYS A 281 53.21 -17.55 -28.44
N SER A 282 52.95 -18.77 -28.93
CA SER A 282 53.44 -20.09 -28.46
C SER A 282 52.93 -20.76 -27.16
N ILE A 283 52.41 -21.99 -27.37
CA ILE A 283 52.44 -23.18 -26.48
C ILE A 283 51.52 -23.10 -25.23
N GLY A 284 50.66 -24.08 -24.92
CA GLY A 284 50.37 -25.38 -25.55
C GLY A 284 50.14 -26.46 -24.48
N TRP A 285 48.93 -27.00 -24.38
CA TRP A 285 48.57 -28.12 -23.48
C TRP A 285 47.45 -28.98 -24.10
N ASP A 286 47.58 -30.30 -23.96
CA ASP A 286 46.71 -31.28 -24.61
C ASP A 286 45.41 -31.59 -23.85
N ILE A 287 44.34 -31.69 -24.64
CA ILE A 287 43.26 -32.70 -24.61
C ILE A 287 42.86 -33.26 -23.22
N LEU A 288 41.68 -32.85 -22.73
CA LEU A 288 40.75 -33.80 -22.13
C LEU A 288 39.27 -33.38 -22.29
N SER A 289 38.52 -34.14 -23.09
CA SER A 289 37.05 -34.29 -23.07
C SER A 289 36.16 -33.02 -23.06
N VAL A 290 36.11 -32.30 -24.18
CA VAL A 290 34.92 -31.46 -24.51
C VAL A 290 33.93 -32.32 -25.30
N SER A 291 32.79 -32.64 -24.68
CA SER A 291 31.64 -33.27 -25.34
C SER A 291 30.40 -32.42 -25.09
N VAL A 292 30.13 -31.48 -26.00
CA VAL A 292 28.92 -30.65 -26.01
C VAL A 292 28.40 -30.63 -27.43
N CYS A 293 27.43 -31.50 -27.72
CA CYS A 293 26.82 -31.63 -29.05
C CYS A 293 25.91 -30.44 -29.38
N SER A 294 25.81 -30.16 -30.68
CA SER A 294 25.08 -29.03 -31.27
C SER A 294 23.55 -29.14 -31.20
N LEU A 295 22.92 -27.96 -31.33
CA LEU A 295 21.52 -27.67 -31.69
C LEU A 295 20.45 -27.59 -30.59
N GLY A 296 20.11 -26.34 -30.25
CA GLY A 296 18.91 -25.93 -29.49
C GLY A 296 18.72 -24.40 -29.54
N ILE A 297 18.94 -23.77 -30.69
CA ILE A 297 19.53 -22.42 -30.75
C ILE A 297 18.57 -21.27 -30.35
N CYS A 298 17.27 -21.37 -30.64
CA CYS A 298 16.40 -20.17 -30.73
C CYS A 298 15.68 -19.72 -29.44
N GLU A 299 15.27 -20.65 -28.56
CA GLU A 299 14.57 -20.34 -27.29
C GLU A 299 15.55 -19.98 -26.17
N LEU A 300 16.67 -20.64 -26.31
CA LEU A 300 17.60 -20.93 -25.26
C LEU A 300 18.55 -19.68 -25.13
N ALA A 301 18.64 -18.83 -26.18
CA ALA A 301 19.49 -17.62 -26.32
C ALA A 301 18.98 -16.32 -25.67
N LEU A 302 17.71 -16.26 -25.22
CA LEU A 302 17.17 -15.04 -24.58
C LEU A 302 17.70 -14.82 -23.16
N SER A 303 18.12 -15.88 -22.48
CA SER A 303 18.66 -15.78 -21.12
C SER A 303 19.98 -15.00 -21.12
N ILE A 304 20.89 -15.32 -22.04
CA ILE A 304 22.19 -14.66 -22.12
C ILE A 304 22.08 -13.18 -22.50
N CYS A 305 21.17 -12.73 -23.36
CA CYS A 305 21.10 -11.30 -23.69
C CYS A 305 20.78 -10.42 -22.46
N GLY A 306 19.82 -10.83 -21.63
CA GLY A 306 19.47 -10.12 -20.39
C GLY A 306 20.53 -10.28 -19.30
N PHE A 307 21.02 -11.50 -19.07
CA PHE A 307 22.03 -11.75 -18.04
C PHE A 307 23.42 -11.24 -18.41
N GLN A 308 23.80 -11.18 -19.69
CA GLN A 308 25.10 -10.63 -20.13
C GLN A 308 25.17 -9.13 -19.84
N VAL A 309 24.12 -8.36 -20.12
CA VAL A 309 24.06 -6.93 -19.75
C VAL A 309 24.22 -6.75 -18.24
N LEU A 310 23.63 -7.63 -17.42
CA LEU A 310 23.85 -7.63 -15.97
C LEU A 310 25.26 -8.11 -15.58
N SER A 311 25.84 -9.08 -16.30
CA SER A 311 27.18 -9.65 -16.10
C SER A 311 28.27 -8.60 -16.36
N ASP A 312 28.11 -7.84 -17.44
CA ASP A 312 28.97 -6.73 -17.84
C ASP A 312 28.90 -5.59 -16.82
N GLU A 313 27.69 -5.17 -16.43
CA GLU A 313 27.44 -4.10 -15.45
C GLU A 313 27.95 -4.48 -14.04
N LEU A 314 27.89 -5.77 -13.66
CA LEU A 314 28.36 -6.28 -12.36
C LEU A 314 29.81 -6.77 -12.36
N ASN A 315 30.45 -6.84 -13.54
CA ASN A 315 31.75 -7.43 -13.82
C ASN A 315 31.92 -8.81 -13.14
N CYS A 316 31.03 -9.75 -13.49
CA CYS A 316 31.03 -11.16 -13.05
C CYS A 316 30.71 -12.10 -14.23
N ASN A 317 30.68 -13.42 -14.00
CA ASN A 317 30.18 -14.38 -14.98
C ASN A 317 28.66 -14.53 -14.85
N ILE A 318 27.99 -14.99 -15.91
CA ILE A 318 26.54 -15.26 -15.88
C ILE A 318 26.21 -16.34 -14.84
N ASP A 319 27.02 -17.39 -14.75
CA ASP A 319 26.84 -18.49 -13.80
C ASP A 319 27.06 -18.09 -12.32
N ASP A 320 27.64 -16.91 -12.07
CA ASP A 320 27.72 -16.34 -10.72
C ASP A 320 26.37 -15.74 -10.29
N ILE A 321 25.44 -15.44 -11.20
CA ILE A 321 24.14 -14.83 -10.90
C ILE A 321 23.16 -15.91 -10.43
N VAL A 322 22.84 -15.90 -9.13
CA VAL A 322 22.00 -16.92 -8.47
C VAL A 322 20.53 -16.50 -8.39
N SER A 323 20.26 -15.22 -8.16
CA SER A 323 18.90 -14.68 -8.05
C SER A 323 18.87 -13.20 -8.39
N ILE A 324 17.73 -12.72 -8.91
CA ILE A 324 17.52 -11.33 -9.30
C ILE A 324 16.17 -10.82 -8.80
N GLU A 325 16.14 -9.56 -8.37
CA GLU A 325 14.91 -8.79 -8.11
C GLU A 325 15.07 -7.43 -8.76
N LEU A 326 14.53 -7.30 -9.98
CA LEU A 326 14.68 -6.13 -10.84
C LEU A 326 13.33 -5.50 -11.16
N ASN A 327 13.29 -4.18 -11.05
CA ASN A 327 12.24 -3.32 -11.54
C ASN A 327 12.60 -2.84 -12.96
N ILE A 328 11.58 -2.57 -13.76
CA ILE A 328 11.66 -1.71 -14.94
C ILE A 328 11.62 -0.25 -14.45
N CYS A 329 12.45 0.61 -15.02
CA CYS A 329 12.57 2.03 -14.65
C CYS A 329 12.58 2.92 -15.90
N ASP A 330 11.97 4.11 -15.83
CA ASP A 330 12.18 5.18 -16.81
C ASP A 330 13.62 5.69 -16.70
N THR A 331 14.29 5.85 -17.85
CA THR A 331 15.67 6.36 -17.92
C THR A 331 15.73 7.89 -17.95
N GLN A 332 14.61 8.57 -18.21
CA GLN A 332 14.54 10.04 -18.26
C GLN A 332 14.79 10.63 -16.86
N PRO A 333 15.89 11.38 -16.62
CA PRO A 333 16.22 11.91 -15.29
C PRO A 333 15.14 12.82 -14.73
N SER A 334 15.00 12.83 -13.42
CA SER A 334 14.19 13.77 -12.63
C SER A 334 14.72 15.18 -12.81
N CYS A 335 13.85 16.16 -13.03
CA CYS A 335 14.22 17.54 -13.35
C CYS A 335 13.20 18.56 -12.83
N LEU A 336 13.57 19.84 -12.85
CA LEU A 336 12.59 20.93 -12.78
C LEU A 336 11.89 21.13 -14.12
N GLY A 337 10.77 21.85 -14.09
CA GLY A 337 10.09 22.36 -15.27
C GLY A 337 8.86 23.22 -14.93
N GLY A 338 8.11 23.57 -15.97
CA GLY A 338 7.13 24.67 -15.93
C GLY A 338 7.72 25.96 -16.49
N GLY A 339 6.92 27.02 -16.60
CA GLY A 339 7.38 28.30 -17.15
C GLY A 339 8.41 29.00 -16.26
N ASN A 340 8.35 28.75 -14.95
CA ASN A 340 9.21 29.34 -13.92
C ASN A 340 10.08 28.30 -13.18
N ASP A 341 10.30 27.12 -13.79
CA ASP A 341 10.94 25.96 -13.14
C ASP A 341 10.34 25.63 -11.77
N GLU A 342 9.01 25.77 -11.61
CA GLU A 342 8.26 25.71 -10.36
C GLU A 342 7.74 24.30 -9.98
N PHE A 343 7.86 23.35 -10.90
CA PHE A 343 7.45 21.97 -10.72
C PHE A 343 8.63 21.00 -10.78
N ILE A 344 8.53 19.90 -10.05
CA ILE A 344 9.42 18.75 -10.17
C ILE A 344 8.75 17.70 -11.06
N PHE A 345 9.41 17.28 -12.13
CA PHE A 345 8.98 16.16 -12.97
C PHE A 345 9.86 14.94 -12.69
N SER A 346 9.30 13.93 -12.02
CA SER A 346 10.02 12.73 -11.61
C SER A 346 9.10 11.53 -11.56
N GLY A 347 9.60 10.33 -11.84
CA GLY A 347 8.95 9.12 -11.33
C GLY A 347 9.20 8.97 -9.84
N ARG A 348 8.31 8.26 -9.12
CA ARG A 348 8.51 7.88 -7.71
C ARG A 348 8.51 9.06 -6.73
N LEU A 349 7.88 10.19 -7.07
CA LEU A 349 7.58 11.23 -6.08
C LEU A 349 6.77 10.62 -4.94
N ASP A 350 5.80 9.79 -5.33
CA ASP A 350 5.12 8.82 -4.49
C ASP A 350 6.04 7.60 -4.24
N ASN A 351 6.66 7.41 -3.07
CA ASN A 351 6.70 8.33 -1.92
C ASN A 351 8.16 8.66 -1.51
N LEU A 352 9.06 8.72 -2.49
CA LEU A 352 10.45 9.11 -2.24
C LEU A 352 10.58 10.59 -1.86
N ALA A 353 9.63 11.45 -2.25
CA ALA A 353 9.62 12.85 -1.85
C ALA A 353 9.41 13.02 -0.34
N SER A 354 8.35 12.41 0.24
CA SER A 354 8.14 12.47 1.70
C SER A 354 9.22 11.70 2.46
N SER A 355 9.68 10.56 1.93
CA SER A 355 10.79 9.79 2.52
C SER A 355 12.08 10.61 2.61
N TYR A 356 12.43 11.35 1.55
CA TYR A 356 13.60 12.23 1.55
C TYR A 356 13.43 13.40 2.52
N CYS A 357 12.28 14.09 2.49
CA CYS A 357 11.99 15.18 3.42
C CYS A 357 12.06 14.72 4.89
N ALA A 358 11.51 13.54 5.21
CA ALA A 358 11.55 12.96 6.56
C ALA A 358 12.98 12.61 7.00
N LEU A 359 13.75 11.95 6.12
CA LEU A 359 15.14 11.60 6.35
C LEU A 359 16.00 12.85 6.59
N ARG A 360 15.89 13.84 5.69
CA ARG A 360 16.68 15.07 5.76
C ARG A 360 16.30 15.92 6.97
N ALA A 361 15.02 15.97 7.32
CA ALA A 361 14.57 16.62 8.56
C ALA A 361 15.14 15.95 9.82
N LEU A 362 15.25 14.62 9.87
CA LEU A 362 15.87 13.93 11.01
C LEU A 362 17.36 14.27 11.11
N ILE A 363 18.10 14.18 10.00
CA ILE A 363 19.53 14.49 9.92
C ILE A 363 19.78 15.93 10.37
N ASP A 364 19.11 16.90 9.74
CA ASP A 364 19.32 18.32 9.97
C ASP A 364 18.70 18.81 11.30
N SER A 365 17.90 17.99 11.99
CA SER A 365 17.49 18.25 13.38
C SER A 365 18.50 17.72 14.40
N CYS A 366 19.54 17.01 13.97
CA CYS A 366 20.53 16.37 14.83
C CYS A 366 21.97 16.70 14.37
N GLU A 367 22.16 17.83 13.70
CA GLU A 367 23.43 18.24 13.07
C GLU A 367 24.36 18.91 14.09
N SER A 368 23.84 19.87 14.86
CA SER A 368 24.60 20.56 15.90
C SER A 368 24.47 19.83 17.24
N PRO A 369 25.53 19.76 18.07
CA PRO A 369 25.45 19.14 19.41
C PRO A 369 24.34 19.72 20.30
N GLY A 370 24.00 21.00 20.13
CA GLY A 370 22.90 21.65 20.86
C GLY A 370 21.50 21.10 20.54
N ASP A 371 21.26 20.56 19.34
CA ASP A 371 19.90 20.32 18.81
C ASP A 371 19.14 19.19 19.54
N ILE A 372 19.87 18.29 20.21
CA ILE A 372 19.34 17.16 20.99
C ILE A 372 19.67 17.27 22.49
N SER A 373 20.39 18.32 22.91
CA SER A 373 20.80 18.54 24.31
C SER A 373 19.65 18.83 25.28
N SER A 374 18.54 19.37 24.76
CA SER A 374 17.30 19.60 25.50
C SER A 374 16.20 18.59 25.19
N GLU A 375 16.46 17.65 24.27
CA GLU A 375 15.48 16.68 23.80
C GLU A 375 15.27 15.56 24.84
N HIS A 376 14.01 15.24 25.09
CA HIS A 376 13.59 14.19 26.01
C HIS A 376 13.05 12.95 25.29
N ALA A 377 12.64 13.08 24.03
CA ALA A 377 12.12 11.99 23.23
C ALA A 377 13.22 11.31 22.41
N VAL A 378 12.84 10.21 21.75
CA VAL A 378 13.61 9.68 20.62
C VAL A 378 13.00 10.23 19.33
N ARG A 379 13.81 10.91 18.51
CA ARG A 379 13.43 11.32 17.16
C ARG A 379 13.66 10.14 16.22
N MET A 380 12.69 9.79 15.36
CA MET A 380 12.73 8.57 14.56
C MET A 380 12.18 8.79 13.15
N VAL A 381 12.85 8.18 12.16
CA VAL A 381 12.34 7.98 10.80
C VAL A 381 12.17 6.47 10.56
N ALA A 382 11.05 6.07 10.00
CA ALA A 382 10.81 4.71 9.54
C ALA A 382 10.35 4.70 8.07
N LEU A 383 11.22 4.23 7.17
CA LEU A 383 10.94 4.11 5.74
C LEU A 383 10.64 2.64 5.44
N PHE A 384 9.40 2.35 5.06
CA PHE A 384 8.94 0.98 4.80
C PHE A 384 9.03 0.61 3.31
N ASP A 385 8.84 -0.67 3.01
CA ASP A 385 8.65 -1.20 1.65
C ASP A 385 7.29 -1.91 1.58
N ASN A 386 6.77 -2.15 0.38
CA ASN A 386 5.50 -2.82 0.15
C ASN A 386 4.25 -2.07 0.62
N GLU A 387 4.28 -0.74 0.71
CA GLU A 387 3.07 0.06 0.96
C GLU A 387 2.01 -0.24 -0.11
N GLU A 388 2.43 -0.10 -1.37
CA GLU A 388 1.69 -0.26 -2.62
C GLU A 388 0.92 -1.58 -2.78
N VAL A 389 1.28 -2.59 -1.98
CA VAL A 389 0.68 -3.92 -1.99
C VAL A 389 0.06 -4.30 -0.63
N GLY A 390 -0.17 -3.30 0.24
CA GLY A 390 -0.89 -3.41 1.51
C GLY A 390 -0.02 -3.62 2.75
N SER A 391 1.28 -3.35 2.69
CA SER A 391 2.25 -3.43 3.80
C SER A 391 2.40 -4.80 4.49
N GLY A 392 1.83 -5.87 3.91
CA GLY A 392 1.79 -7.23 4.48
C GLY A 392 3.07 -8.06 4.26
N SER A 393 4.24 -7.52 4.60
CA SER A 393 5.55 -8.20 4.48
C SER A 393 6.39 -8.04 5.75
N ILE A 394 7.59 -8.63 5.81
CA ILE A 394 8.51 -8.49 6.98
C ILE A 394 9.19 -7.11 7.03
N GLN A 395 9.13 -6.34 5.94
CA GLN A 395 9.74 -5.03 5.78
C GLN A 395 8.72 -3.89 5.56
N GLY A 396 7.42 -4.22 5.48
CA GLY A 396 6.34 -3.24 5.38
C GLY A 396 5.83 -2.76 6.73
N ALA A 397 4.96 -1.74 6.70
CA ALA A 397 4.41 -1.14 7.91
C ALA A 397 3.50 -2.08 8.73
N GLY A 398 3.04 -3.19 8.15
CA GLY A 398 2.34 -4.26 8.86
C GLY A 398 3.27 -5.17 9.68
N ALA A 399 4.59 -5.08 9.49
CA ALA A 399 5.56 -5.78 10.31
C ALA A 399 5.73 -5.08 11.68
N PRO A 400 6.05 -5.84 12.74
CA PRO A 400 6.38 -5.25 14.04
C PRO A 400 7.74 -4.52 14.07
N THR A 401 8.40 -4.26 12.92
CA THR A 401 9.76 -3.71 12.79
C THR A 401 9.99 -2.46 13.65
N MET A 402 9.15 -1.42 13.47
CA MET A 402 9.29 -0.16 14.21
C MET A 402 9.01 -0.36 15.71
N PHE A 403 8.01 -1.16 16.07
CA PHE A 403 7.64 -1.39 17.47
C PHE A 403 8.68 -2.27 18.21
N GLN A 404 9.31 -3.22 17.51
CA GLN A 404 10.46 -3.97 18.01
C GLN A 404 11.65 -3.03 18.23
N ALA A 405 11.93 -2.11 17.31
CA ALA A 405 12.97 -1.10 17.50
C ALA A 405 12.67 -0.22 18.73
N MET A 406 11.45 0.33 18.85
CA MET A 406 11.03 1.12 20.02
C MET A 406 11.20 0.35 21.33
N ARG A 407 10.77 -0.93 21.39
CA ARG A 407 10.98 -1.81 22.56
C ARG A 407 12.45 -2.00 22.89
N ARG A 408 13.28 -2.33 21.89
CA ARG A 408 14.74 -2.51 22.07
C ARG A 408 15.40 -1.23 22.56
N ILE A 409 15.03 -0.06 22.02
CA ILE A 409 15.55 1.24 22.44
C ILE A 409 15.28 1.48 23.93
N ILE A 410 14.04 1.26 24.38
CA ILE A 410 13.69 1.37 25.80
C ILE A 410 14.45 0.36 26.65
N SER A 411 14.58 -0.90 26.21
CA SER A 411 15.29 -1.94 26.96
C SER A 411 16.79 -1.66 27.09
N CYS A 412 17.43 -1.12 26.06
CA CYS A 412 18.86 -0.75 26.10
C CYS A 412 19.13 0.49 26.95
N LEU A 413 18.20 1.46 26.96
CA LEU A 413 18.31 2.70 27.73
C LEU A 413 17.72 2.60 29.15
N ALA A 414 17.23 1.42 29.53
CA ALA A 414 16.75 1.15 30.88
C ALA A 414 17.91 0.75 31.80
N GLU A 415 18.12 1.54 32.85
CA GLU A 415 18.95 1.14 33.97
C GLU A 415 18.28 0.01 34.80
N LYS A 416 18.93 -0.42 35.89
CA LYS A 416 18.56 -1.60 36.70
C LYS A 416 17.12 -1.65 37.23
N TYR A 417 16.34 -0.57 37.14
CA TYR A 417 14.92 -0.52 37.49
C TYR A 417 14.07 -0.05 36.30
N VAL A 418 13.30 -0.98 35.73
CA VAL A 418 12.21 -0.67 34.81
C VAL A 418 10.94 -0.45 35.63
N GLY A 419 10.41 0.78 35.63
CA GLY A 419 9.09 1.05 36.18
C GLY A 419 7.97 0.36 35.38
N GLU A 420 6.80 0.19 35.99
CA GLU A 420 5.67 -0.51 35.38
C GLU A 420 5.34 -0.01 33.96
N CYS A 421 5.18 -0.96 33.03
CA CYS A 421 4.71 -0.74 31.65
C CYS A 421 5.42 0.41 30.91
N ALA A 422 6.75 0.46 31.01
CA ALA A 422 7.57 1.52 30.42
C ALA A 422 7.38 1.69 28.89
N PHE A 423 7.16 0.60 28.15
CA PHE A 423 6.89 0.66 26.71
C PHE A 423 5.51 1.27 26.43
N GLU A 424 4.48 0.80 27.12
CA GLU A 424 3.09 1.27 26.97
C GLU A 424 2.98 2.76 27.33
N ARG A 425 3.71 3.20 28.37
CA ARG A 425 3.84 4.62 28.74
C ARG A 425 4.53 5.44 27.65
N ALA A 426 5.66 4.97 27.12
CA ALA A 426 6.35 5.64 26.02
C ALA A 426 5.45 5.78 24.78
N ILE A 427 4.70 4.73 24.43
CA ILE A 427 3.73 4.75 23.32
C ILE A 427 2.65 5.82 23.50
N ARG A 428 2.14 6.04 24.73
CA ARG A 428 1.17 7.12 25.00
C ARG A 428 1.78 8.52 24.90
N GLN A 429 3.06 8.66 25.23
CA GLN A 429 3.86 9.88 25.04
C GLN A 429 4.38 10.03 23.59
N SER A 430 4.10 9.08 22.69
CA SER A 430 4.59 9.10 21.30
C SER A 430 3.60 9.75 20.35
N PHE A 431 4.13 10.22 19.21
CA PHE A 431 3.35 10.75 18.11
C PHE A 431 3.98 10.36 16.77
N LEU A 432 3.13 10.01 15.82
CA LEU A 432 3.52 9.52 14.50
C LEU A 432 2.99 10.47 13.41
N VAL A 433 3.89 10.92 12.54
CA VAL A 433 3.55 11.58 11.28
C VAL A 433 3.64 10.51 10.19
N SER A 434 2.50 10.11 9.64
CA SER A 434 2.41 9.28 8.43
C SER A 434 2.54 10.22 7.22
N ALA A 435 3.76 10.28 6.68
CA ALA A 435 4.17 11.17 5.62
C ALA A 435 4.07 10.45 4.28
N ASP A 436 3.03 10.80 3.52
CA ASP A 436 2.70 10.19 2.24
C ASP A 436 1.98 11.22 1.36
N MET A 437 2.21 11.19 0.06
CA MET A 437 1.82 12.21 -0.90
C MET A 437 0.30 12.48 -0.91
N ALA A 438 -0.09 13.67 -1.37
CA ALA A 438 -1.48 14.12 -1.38
C ALA A 438 -1.95 14.45 -2.80
N HIS A 439 -3.24 14.25 -3.07
CA HIS A 439 -3.82 14.59 -4.37
C HIS A 439 -4.03 16.11 -4.48
N GLY A 440 -3.15 16.80 -5.21
CA GLY A 440 -3.36 18.19 -5.60
C GLY A 440 -4.59 18.33 -6.50
N VAL A 441 -5.24 19.49 -6.47
CA VAL A 441 -6.42 19.79 -7.29
C VAL A 441 -6.02 19.80 -8.77
N HIS A 442 -6.61 18.89 -9.54
CA HIS A 442 -6.26 18.74 -10.95
C HIS A 442 -7.09 19.73 -11.78
N PRO A 443 -6.49 20.71 -12.49
CA PRO A 443 -7.24 21.79 -13.16
C PRO A 443 -8.25 21.24 -14.20
N ASN A 444 -7.86 20.20 -14.95
CA ASN A 444 -8.73 19.58 -15.97
C ASN A 444 -9.78 18.60 -15.39
N PHE A 445 -9.74 18.30 -14.09
CA PHE A 445 -10.59 17.30 -13.42
C PHE A 445 -11.02 17.76 -12.01
N ILE A 446 -11.28 19.06 -11.84
CA ILE A 446 -11.61 19.69 -10.56
C ILE A 446 -12.86 19.09 -9.88
N ASP A 447 -13.73 18.45 -10.66
CA ASP A 447 -14.92 17.75 -10.19
C ASP A 447 -14.60 16.50 -9.33
N LYS A 448 -13.37 15.98 -9.40
CA LYS A 448 -12.92 14.81 -8.61
C LYS A 448 -12.56 15.15 -7.17
N HIS A 449 -12.31 16.42 -6.86
CA HIS A 449 -12.07 16.88 -5.50
C HIS A 449 -13.36 17.32 -4.81
N GLU A 450 -13.39 17.19 -3.48
CA GLU A 450 -14.39 17.83 -2.63
C GLU A 450 -14.28 19.35 -2.78
N GLU A 451 -15.38 20.10 -2.68
CA GLU A 451 -15.41 21.52 -3.07
C GLU A 451 -14.54 22.42 -2.18
N HIS A 452 -14.47 22.10 -0.88
CA HIS A 452 -13.74 22.88 0.13
C HIS A 452 -12.41 22.27 0.54
N HIS A 453 -12.06 21.08 0.03
CA HIS A 453 -10.82 20.37 0.35
C HIS A 453 -10.02 20.10 -0.94
N ARG A 454 -9.54 21.20 -1.54
CA ARG A 454 -8.80 21.25 -2.82
C ARG A 454 -7.36 21.72 -2.58
N PRO A 455 -6.41 20.81 -2.27
CA PRO A 455 -5.02 21.21 -2.07
C PRO A 455 -4.42 21.76 -3.37
N GLU A 456 -3.98 23.00 -3.36
CA GLU A 456 -3.20 23.59 -4.45
C GLU A 456 -1.72 23.22 -4.28
N MET A 457 -0.98 23.10 -5.39
CA MET A 457 0.49 23.06 -5.33
C MET A 457 1.02 24.45 -4.91
N GLN A 458 2.24 24.48 -4.39
CA GLN A 458 2.93 25.65 -3.85
C GLN A 458 2.22 26.34 -2.66
N LYS A 459 1.22 25.69 -2.05
CA LYS A 459 0.49 26.19 -0.87
C LYS A 459 0.78 25.42 0.42
N GLY A 460 1.72 24.48 0.39
CA GLY A 460 2.24 23.80 1.58
C GLY A 460 1.56 22.48 1.92
N LEU A 461 1.99 21.94 3.05
CA LEU A 461 1.76 20.54 3.44
C LEU A 461 0.27 20.25 3.69
N VAL A 462 -0.25 19.19 3.08
CA VAL A 462 -1.66 18.80 3.16
C VAL A 462 -1.88 17.86 4.33
N ILE A 463 -2.84 18.15 5.20
CA ILE A 463 -3.28 17.23 6.25
C ILE A 463 -4.45 16.39 5.70
N LYS A 464 -4.33 15.07 5.78
CA LYS A 464 -5.24 14.13 5.11
C LYS A 464 -6.25 13.59 6.11
N HIS A 465 -7.54 13.82 5.86
CA HIS A 465 -8.66 13.52 6.75
C HIS A 465 -9.61 12.49 6.11
N ASN A 466 -9.97 11.43 6.85
CA ASN A 466 -11.01 10.48 6.43
C ASN A 466 -11.67 9.81 7.64
N ALA A 467 -12.97 10.05 7.85
CA ALA A 467 -13.70 9.50 9.00
C ALA A 467 -13.69 7.97 9.07
N ASN A 468 -13.63 7.27 7.92
CA ASN A 468 -13.56 5.81 7.83
C ASN A 468 -12.14 5.23 8.10
N GLN A 469 -11.25 6.02 8.71
CA GLN A 469 -9.89 5.61 9.10
C GLN A 469 -9.05 5.09 7.91
N ARG A 470 -9.25 5.70 6.72
CA ARG A 470 -8.34 5.56 5.57
C ARG A 470 -7.03 6.33 5.78
N TYR A 471 -7.14 7.41 6.56
CA TYR A 471 -6.08 8.17 7.20
C TYR A 471 -6.36 8.14 8.72
N ALA A 472 -5.33 8.09 9.55
CA ALA A 472 -5.44 8.01 11.01
C ALA A 472 -5.64 9.38 11.69
N THR A 473 -5.64 10.47 10.91
CA THR A 473 -5.83 11.84 11.39
C THR A 473 -7.13 12.01 12.16
N SER A 474 -7.01 12.57 13.36
CA SER A 474 -8.11 12.96 14.25
C SER A 474 -8.12 14.48 14.45
N GLY A 475 -9.17 15.01 15.09
CA GLY A 475 -9.20 16.43 15.48
C GLY A 475 -8.04 16.83 16.40
N VAL A 476 -7.66 15.95 17.34
CA VAL A 476 -6.54 16.16 18.27
C VAL A 476 -5.20 16.15 17.53
N THR A 477 -4.95 15.15 16.67
CA THR A 477 -3.66 15.02 15.98
C THR A 477 -3.48 16.06 14.88
N SER A 478 -4.57 16.45 14.18
CA SER A 478 -4.59 17.58 13.25
C SER A 478 -4.34 18.92 13.97
N PHE A 479 -4.93 19.14 15.15
CA PHE A 479 -4.69 20.34 15.96
C PHE A 479 -3.22 20.50 16.34
N ILE A 480 -2.62 19.51 17.03
CA ILE A 480 -1.22 19.60 17.49
C ILE A 480 -0.28 19.86 16.30
N PHE A 481 -0.52 19.16 15.19
CA PHE A 481 0.30 19.31 13.99
C PHE A 481 0.20 20.73 13.43
N LYS A 482 -1.00 21.28 13.25
CA LYS A 482 -1.23 22.66 12.79
C LYS A 482 -0.61 23.72 13.69
N GLU A 483 -0.61 23.54 15.01
CA GLU A 483 0.05 24.49 15.92
C GLU A 483 1.57 24.57 15.69
N ILE A 484 2.22 23.47 15.29
CA ILE A 484 3.64 23.49 14.86
C ILE A 484 3.79 24.39 13.63
N GLY A 485 2.93 24.21 12.62
CA GLY A 485 2.91 25.04 11.42
C GLY A 485 2.72 26.53 11.74
N LYS A 486 1.77 26.87 12.61
CA LYS A 486 1.53 28.26 13.05
C LYS A 486 2.74 28.88 13.75
N ILE A 487 3.39 28.15 14.68
CA ILE A 487 4.56 28.64 15.42
C ILE A 487 5.74 28.93 14.48
N HIS A 488 5.91 28.13 13.44
CA HIS A 488 7.00 28.27 12.45
C HIS A 488 6.60 29.05 11.19
N ASN A 489 5.38 29.60 11.15
CA ASN A 489 4.80 30.30 9.99
C ASN A 489 4.85 29.48 8.68
N LEU A 490 4.61 28.16 8.79
CA LEU A 490 4.56 27.21 7.67
C LEU A 490 3.10 26.91 7.28
N PRO A 491 2.72 27.10 6.01
CA PRO A 491 1.34 26.91 5.58
C PRO A 491 0.95 25.42 5.52
N THR A 492 -0.32 25.16 5.84
CA THR A 492 -0.95 23.84 5.72
C THR A 492 -2.26 23.91 4.98
N GLN A 493 -2.59 22.82 4.29
CA GLN A 493 -3.86 22.64 3.58
C GLN A 493 -4.62 21.42 4.13
N GLU A 494 -5.85 21.24 3.68
CA GLU A 494 -6.74 20.16 4.14
C GLU A 494 -7.19 19.31 2.95
N PHE A 495 -7.20 17.99 3.11
CA PHE A 495 -7.74 17.06 2.13
C PHE A 495 -8.76 16.10 2.73
N VAL A 496 -9.95 16.06 2.14
CA VAL A 496 -11.01 15.08 2.36
C VAL A 496 -11.50 14.63 0.99
N VAL A 497 -11.67 13.32 0.80
CA VAL A 497 -12.26 12.76 -0.43
C VAL A 497 -13.77 13.07 -0.49
N ARG A 498 -14.33 13.22 -1.69
CA ARG A 498 -15.79 13.26 -1.86
C ARG A 498 -16.46 12.01 -1.27
N ASN A 499 -17.61 12.17 -0.64
CA ASN A 499 -18.36 11.08 0.00
C ASN A 499 -18.82 9.97 -0.96
N ASP A 500 -18.92 10.26 -2.26
CA ASP A 500 -19.30 9.32 -3.32
C ASP A 500 -18.10 8.60 -3.98
N MET A 501 -16.86 8.87 -3.52
CA MET A 501 -15.63 8.31 -4.06
C MET A 501 -14.85 7.49 -3.03
N GLY A 502 -14.24 6.40 -3.50
CA GLY A 502 -13.29 5.62 -2.70
C GLY A 502 -11.96 6.34 -2.52
N CYS A 503 -11.25 6.02 -1.44
CA CYS A 503 -9.92 6.58 -1.14
C CYS A 503 -8.93 5.44 -0.88
N GLY A 504 -7.65 5.68 -1.20
CA GLY A 504 -6.52 4.85 -0.78
C GLY A 504 -6.47 4.69 0.75
N SER A 505 -5.60 3.82 1.25
CA SER A 505 -5.18 3.83 2.66
C SER A 505 -3.69 4.11 2.66
N THR A 506 -3.17 4.55 3.79
CA THR A 506 -1.74 4.73 4.01
C THR A 506 -1.22 3.73 5.05
N ILE A 507 0.08 3.79 5.33
CA ILE A 507 0.69 3.19 6.53
C ILE A 507 0.15 3.77 7.85
N GLY A 508 -0.46 4.95 7.85
CA GLY A 508 -0.91 5.68 9.05
C GLY A 508 -1.86 4.85 9.92
N PRO A 509 -3.02 4.40 9.41
CA PRO A 509 -3.93 3.50 10.12
C PRO A 509 -3.30 2.16 10.52
N ILE A 510 -2.37 1.63 9.72
CA ILE A 510 -1.68 0.35 10.00
C ILE A 510 -0.81 0.49 11.25
N LEU A 511 0.02 1.54 11.30
CA LEU A 511 0.91 1.81 12.43
C LEU A 511 0.14 2.31 13.66
N ALA A 512 -0.88 3.15 13.47
CA ALA A 512 -1.74 3.65 14.54
C ALA A 512 -2.47 2.49 15.25
N SER A 513 -3.07 1.55 14.50
CA SER A 513 -3.76 0.39 15.07
C SER A 513 -2.81 -0.68 15.61
N GLY A 514 -1.62 -0.83 15.03
CA GLY A 514 -0.62 -1.81 15.45
C GLY A 514 -0.02 -1.56 16.85
N ALA A 515 0.08 -0.30 17.29
CA ALA A 515 0.61 0.04 18.61
C ALA A 515 -0.23 1.00 19.45
N GLY A 516 -1.24 1.68 18.89
CA GLY A 516 -2.03 2.68 19.61
C GLY A 516 -1.34 4.04 19.75
N ILE A 517 -0.41 4.36 18.85
CA ILE A 517 0.26 5.68 18.78
C ILE A 517 -0.69 6.71 18.15
N ARG A 518 -0.68 7.94 18.66
CA ARG A 518 -1.41 9.07 18.07
C ARG A 518 -0.79 9.43 16.72
N THR A 519 -1.57 9.39 15.66
CA THR A 519 -1.07 9.57 14.28
C THR A 519 -1.77 10.72 13.55
N VAL A 520 -1.01 11.44 12.73
CA VAL A 520 -1.52 12.34 11.69
C VAL A 520 -1.02 11.85 10.34
N ASP A 521 -1.88 11.84 9.33
CA ASP A 521 -1.48 11.64 7.93
C ASP A 521 -1.35 12.99 7.25
N CYS A 522 -0.23 13.21 6.56
CA CYS A 522 0.03 14.43 5.80
C CYS A 522 0.85 14.15 4.54
N GLY A 523 0.80 15.04 3.56
CA GLY A 523 1.46 14.85 2.27
C GLY A 523 1.77 16.12 1.50
N ILE A 524 2.75 16.03 0.60
CA ILE A 524 3.04 17.04 -0.42
C ILE A 524 1.98 16.92 -1.53
N PRO A 525 1.35 18.01 -1.99
CA PRO A 525 0.39 17.95 -3.07
C PRO A 525 1.06 17.63 -4.42
N GLN A 526 0.56 16.60 -5.10
CA GLN A 526 1.02 16.20 -6.44
C GLN A 526 -0.14 15.88 -7.38
N LEU A 527 0.13 15.89 -8.68
CA LEU A 527 -0.76 15.34 -9.71
C LEU A 527 -0.15 14.06 -10.30
N SER A 528 -0.96 13.33 -11.08
CA SER A 528 -0.53 12.11 -11.80
C SER A 528 0.05 11.02 -10.90
N MET A 529 -0.42 10.92 -9.65
CA MET A 529 -0.01 9.90 -8.70
C MET A 529 -0.09 8.49 -9.29
N HIS A 530 0.93 7.66 -9.01
CA HIS A 530 1.15 6.33 -9.60
C HIS A 530 1.49 6.31 -11.11
N SER A 531 1.79 7.46 -11.72
CA SER A 531 2.37 7.53 -13.07
C SER A 531 3.83 7.07 -13.06
N VAL A 532 4.34 6.62 -14.21
CA VAL A 532 5.80 6.46 -14.40
C VAL A 532 6.55 7.79 -14.20
N ARG A 533 5.86 8.91 -14.42
CA ARG A 533 6.36 10.27 -14.24
C ARG A 533 5.26 11.20 -13.70
N GLU A 534 5.50 11.71 -12.52
CA GLU A 534 4.59 12.46 -11.65
C GLU A 534 5.01 13.94 -11.58
N ILE A 535 4.20 14.77 -10.91
CA ILE A 535 4.44 16.22 -10.78
C ILE A 535 4.05 16.74 -9.39
N CYS A 536 4.93 17.47 -8.72
CA CYS A 536 4.62 18.27 -7.52
C CYS A 536 5.25 19.67 -7.62
N GLY A 537 4.85 20.61 -6.75
CA GLY A 537 5.51 21.91 -6.63
C GLY A 537 6.87 21.80 -5.93
N LYS A 538 7.85 22.64 -6.30
CA LYS A 538 9.15 22.68 -5.60
C LYS A 538 9.02 23.32 -4.22
N GLU A 539 8.20 24.36 -4.08
CA GLU A 539 8.00 25.08 -2.82
C GLU A 539 7.43 24.16 -1.72
N ASP A 540 6.55 23.21 -2.09
CA ASP A 540 5.95 22.27 -1.15
C ASP A 540 6.97 21.30 -0.54
N ILE A 541 8.06 20.97 -1.25
CA ILE A 541 9.16 20.15 -0.73
C ILE A 541 9.91 20.91 0.38
N ASP A 542 10.32 22.15 0.11
CA ASP A 542 11.01 22.98 1.10
C ASP A 542 10.11 23.26 2.31
N ILE A 543 8.81 23.45 2.10
CA ILE A 543 7.82 23.58 3.19
C ILE A 543 7.71 22.28 3.99
N ALA A 544 7.57 21.12 3.34
CA ALA A 544 7.42 19.82 4.00
C ALA A 544 8.65 19.46 4.84
N TYR A 545 9.86 19.65 4.31
CA TYR A 545 11.11 19.48 5.07
C TYR A 545 11.18 20.40 6.29
N LYS A 546 10.87 21.69 6.14
CA LYS A 546 10.84 22.65 7.25
C LYS A 546 9.80 22.24 8.29
N TYR A 547 8.65 21.72 7.87
CA TYR A 547 7.59 21.23 8.76
C TYR A 547 8.03 20.01 9.58
N PHE A 548 8.66 19.04 8.93
CA PHE A 548 9.17 17.85 9.59
C PHE A 548 10.33 18.17 10.56
N LYS A 549 11.20 19.12 10.22
CA LYS A 549 12.25 19.63 11.13
C LYS A 549 11.64 20.39 12.32
N ALA A 550 10.65 21.26 12.08
CA ALA A 550 9.91 21.98 13.11
C ALA A 550 9.15 21.03 14.06
N PHE A 551 8.59 19.92 13.54
CA PHE A 551 7.96 18.87 14.33
C PHE A 551 8.93 18.26 15.34
N TYR A 552 10.10 17.82 14.89
CA TYR A 552 11.14 17.28 15.78
C TYR A 552 11.59 18.27 16.86
N GLN A 553 11.68 19.56 16.53
CA GLN A 553 12.13 20.60 17.46
C GLN A 553 11.06 21.05 18.48
N THR A 554 9.79 21.01 18.12
CA THR A 554 8.74 21.78 18.82
C THR A 554 7.65 20.92 19.46
N PHE A 555 7.38 19.72 18.93
CA PHE A 555 6.22 18.90 19.30
C PHE A 555 6.09 18.72 20.83
N SER A 556 7.18 18.34 21.51
CA SER A 556 7.24 18.15 22.97
C SER A 556 6.73 19.36 23.78
N SER A 557 6.91 20.58 23.27
CA SER A 557 6.51 21.82 23.96
C SER A 557 5.02 22.16 23.80
N ILE A 558 4.36 21.58 22.80
CA ILE A 558 2.93 21.74 22.51
C ILE A 558 2.15 20.61 23.19
N ASP A 559 2.63 19.38 23.05
CA ASP A 559 1.96 18.18 23.56
C ASP A 559 1.76 18.23 25.08
N ARG A 560 2.78 18.70 25.83
CA ARG A 560 2.71 18.93 27.28
C ARG A 560 1.67 19.96 27.74
N LYS A 561 1.14 20.77 26.82
CA LYS A 561 0.10 21.79 27.11
C LYS A 561 -1.31 21.32 26.78
N LEU A 562 -1.45 20.16 26.14
CA LEU A 562 -2.72 19.62 25.71
C LEU A 562 -3.11 18.43 26.57
N ASP A 563 -4.28 18.55 27.21
CA ASP A 563 -4.90 17.47 27.96
C ASP A 563 -6.28 17.18 27.36
N VAL A 564 -6.51 15.91 27.01
CA VAL A 564 -7.71 15.43 26.31
C VAL A 564 -8.40 14.28 27.02
N ASP A 565 -7.70 13.61 27.95
CA ASP A 565 -8.15 12.39 28.62
C ASP A 565 -8.27 12.56 30.14
N SER A 566 -7.74 13.63 30.75
CA SER A 566 -7.93 13.82 32.19
C SER A 566 -9.38 14.20 32.52
N CYS A 567 -9.84 13.71 33.67
CA CYS A 567 -11.22 13.85 34.12
C CYS A 567 -11.48 15.22 34.78
N SER A 568 -11.04 16.32 34.15
CA SER A 568 -11.31 17.70 34.55
C SER A 568 -12.43 18.34 33.73
N PHE A 569 -13.50 17.59 33.44
CA PHE A 569 -14.72 18.16 32.89
C PHE A 569 -15.41 19.04 33.93
N GLU A 570 -15.15 20.35 33.86
CA GLU A 570 -15.95 21.36 34.55
C GLU A 570 -17.37 21.37 33.96
N PHE A 571 -18.24 20.48 34.45
CA PHE A 571 -19.67 20.50 34.17
C PHE A 571 -20.25 21.81 34.75
N ARG A 572 -20.20 22.88 33.94
CA ARG A 572 -20.94 24.12 34.18
C ARG A 572 -22.44 23.90 34.02
N PHE A 573 -23.02 23.17 34.97
CA PHE A 573 -24.41 23.38 35.33
C PHE A 573 -24.57 24.85 35.70
N HIS A 574 -25.16 25.63 34.79
CA HIS A 574 -25.61 26.98 35.10
C HIS A 574 -26.70 26.90 36.17
N LYS A 575 -26.28 26.96 37.44
CA LYS A 575 -27.16 27.28 38.56
C LYS A 575 -27.66 28.70 38.34
N LEU A 576 -28.86 28.82 37.78
CA LEU A 576 -29.65 30.05 37.74
C LEU A 576 -29.96 30.49 39.18
N SER A 577 -29.01 31.17 39.81
CA SER A 577 -29.19 31.83 41.09
C SER A 577 -29.85 33.18 40.87
N SER A 578 -31.03 33.36 41.44
CA SER A 578 -31.84 34.57 41.27
C SER A 578 -31.29 35.75 42.09
N ARG A 579 -30.63 36.69 41.42
CA ARG A 579 -30.52 38.08 41.92
C ARG A 579 -30.85 39.08 40.81
N MET A 580 -31.97 39.78 40.99
CA MET A 580 -32.36 40.90 40.14
C MET A 580 -31.41 42.09 40.34
N ALA A 581 -30.86 42.62 39.25
CA ALA A 581 -30.40 44.00 39.15
C ALA A 581 -30.76 44.53 37.75
N LYS A 582 -31.24 45.77 37.67
CA LYS A 582 -31.90 46.33 36.48
C LYS A 582 -30.90 47.09 35.58
N SER A 583 -30.83 46.74 34.29
CA SER A 583 -30.61 47.73 33.20
C SER A 583 -31.05 47.15 31.84
N LYS A 584 -31.42 48.06 30.91
CA LYS A 584 -32.16 47.77 29.67
C LYS A 584 -31.43 46.84 28.70
N ALA A 585 -32.21 46.00 28.01
CA ALA A 585 -31.80 45.25 26.83
C ALA A 585 -31.90 46.08 25.54
N ALA A 586 -31.09 45.72 24.54
CA ALA A 586 -31.27 46.12 23.15
C ALA A 586 -31.13 44.88 22.23
N ILE A 587 -32.20 44.57 21.49
CA ILE A 587 -32.25 43.83 20.23
C ILE A 587 -31.63 42.41 20.21
N GLY A 588 -32.48 41.38 20.10
CA GLY A 588 -32.07 40.01 19.75
C GLY A 588 -33.10 38.96 20.16
N LEU A 589 -33.70 38.27 19.18
CA LEU A 589 -34.78 37.29 19.40
C LEU A 589 -34.26 36.02 20.09
N SER A 590 -34.88 35.62 21.20
CA SER A 590 -34.62 34.36 21.89
C SER A 590 -35.78 33.36 21.72
N TRP A 591 -35.46 32.09 21.47
CA TRP A 591 -36.42 30.99 21.48
C TRP A 591 -35.87 29.83 22.32
N GLU A 592 -36.54 29.54 23.44
CA GLU A 592 -36.24 28.40 24.31
C GLU A 592 -37.29 27.29 24.15
N PRO A 593 -36.87 26.02 23.95
CA PRO A 593 -37.80 24.89 23.96
C PRO A 593 -38.15 24.46 25.39
N LYS A 594 -39.38 24.75 25.83
CA LYS A 594 -39.91 24.27 27.12
C LYS A 594 -40.25 22.77 27.05
N LEU A 595 -39.40 21.93 27.65
CA LEU A 595 -39.70 20.52 27.90
C LEU A 595 -40.58 20.39 29.18
N PRO A 596 -41.66 19.58 29.18
CA PRO A 596 -42.45 19.36 30.39
C PRO A 596 -41.72 18.50 31.42
N ALA A 597 -41.82 18.88 32.70
CA ALA A 597 -41.31 18.06 33.80
C ALA A 597 -42.22 16.84 34.07
N PHE A 598 -41.60 15.68 34.31
CA PHE A 598 -42.29 14.54 34.92
C PHE A 598 -42.36 14.75 36.44
N SER A 599 -43.56 14.70 37.01
CA SER A 599 -43.78 14.56 38.45
C SER A 599 -44.74 13.40 38.75
N SER A 600 -44.65 12.89 39.97
CA SER A 600 -45.14 11.58 40.37
C SER A 600 -46.52 11.59 41.02
N ALA A 601 -47.30 10.56 40.67
CA ALA A 601 -48.26 9.83 41.51
C ALA A 601 -49.61 10.46 41.94
N SER A 602 -50.64 9.60 41.73
CA SER A 602 -51.84 9.39 42.56
C SER A 602 -53.18 10.09 42.23
N LYS A 603 -54.10 9.24 41.76
CA LYS A 603 -55.54 9.08 42.09
C LYS A 603 -56.56 10.24 42.00
N ASN A 604 -57.64 9.87 41.30
CA ASN A 604 -59.08 10.11 41.55
C ASN A 604 -59.86 11.22 40.80
N ARG A 605 -60.73 10.70 39.90
CA ARG A 605 -62.19 10.96 39.74
C ARG A 605 -62.77 12.28 39.17
N ASP A 606 -63.67 12.03 38.20
CA ASP A 606 -64.96 12.68 37.87
C ASP A 606 -65.02 14.09 37.23
N GLY A 607 -66.01 14.30 36.33
CA GLY A 607 -66.67 15.61 36.16
C GLY A 607 -66.66 16.34 34.79
N SER A 608 -67.45 15.87 33.83
CA SER A 608 -68.25 16.62 32.80
C SER A 608 -68.05 18.14 32.47
N GLY A 609 -68.04 18.45 31.16
CA GLY A 609 -68.56 19.70 30.52
C GLY A 609 -67.62 20.93 30.49
N SER A 610 -67.77 21.95 29.62
CA SER A 610 -68.50 22.13 28.33
C SER A 610 -67.88 23.34 27.54
N LYS A 611 -68.09 23.45 26.22
CA LYS A 611 -67.56 24.54 25.34
C LYS A 611 -68.48 25.78 25.32
N PRO A 612 -68.02 26.99 24.90
CA PRO A 612 -68.09 27.40 23.47
C PRO A 612 -66.93 28.27 22.92
N ARG A 613 -67.02 28.69 21.63
CA ARG A 613 -66.06 29.46 20.80
C ARG A 613 -66.26 30.99 20.92
N PRO A 614 -65.34 31.84 20.39
CA PRO A 614 -65.28 32.27 18.96
C PRO A 614 -63.87 32.13 18.31
N GLU A 615 -63.57 32.43 17.02
CA GLU A 615 -64.31 32.12 15.76
C GLU A 615 -63.40 32.01 14.50
N ALA A 616 -63.37 32.97 13.55
CA ALA A 616 -62.56 32.98 12.30
C ALA A 616 -62.36 34.45 11.79
N ASN A 617 -61.53 34.86 10.82
CA ASN A 617 -60.70 34.27 9.73
C ASN A 617 -59.77 35.44 9.21
N PRO A 618 -59.04 35.40 8.06
CA PRO A 618 -58.45 34.29 7.31
C PRO A 618 -56.98 34.54 6.88
N LEU A 619 -56.08 33.55 6.99
CA LEU A 619 -55.09 33.29 5.93
C LEU A 619 -54.57 31.85 6.00
N TRP A 620 -54.35 31.26 4.82
CA TRP A 620 -53.79 29.92 4.58
C TRP A 620 -54.65 28.70 4.99
N LYS A 621 -55.15 28.00 3.95
CA LYS A 621 -55.58 26.60 4.01
C LYS A 621 -54.51 25.74 3.32
N PRO A 622 -53.91 24.74 3.97
CA PRO A 622 -53.15 23.71 3.27
C PRO A 622 -54.10 22.71 2.61
N SER A 623 -53.89 22.45 1.33
CA SER A 623 -54.55 21.40 0.57
C SER A 623 -54.16 20.02 1.09
N THR A 624 -55.12 19.11 1.19
CA THR A 624 -54.86 17.66 1.23
C THR A 624 -54.53 17.16 -0.16
N GLN A 625 -53.34 17.50 -0.68
CA GLN A 625 -52.75 16.88 -1.86
C GLN A 625 -51.28 16.55 -1.62
N LEU A 626 -50.83 15.48 -2.26
CA LEU A 626 -49.50 14.88 -2.12
C LEU A 626 -48.42 15.80 -2.71
N VAL A 627 -47.24 15.78 -2.11
CA VAL A 627 -46.01 16.31 -2.70
C VAL A 627 -44.97 15.17 -2.69
N ASP A 628 -44.43 14.87 -3.87
CA ASP A 628 -43.21 14.08 -4.13
C ASP A 628 -43.01 12.75 -3.38
N GLY A 629 -44.07 11.95 -3.24
CA GLY A 629 -43.98 10.50 -2.98
C GLY A 629 -43.40 10.06 -1.62
N LEU A 630 -43.01 11.00 -0.76
CA LEU A 630 -42.44 10.75 0.56
C LEU A 630 -43.51 10.81 1.66
N PHE A 631 -43.63 9.73 2.43
CA PHE A 631 -44.57 9.64 3.55
C PHE A 631 -44.11 10.50 4.72
N VAL A 632 -44.78 11.64 4.96
CA VAL A 632 -44.58 12.45 6.17
C VAL A 632 -45.41 11.84 7.31
N PRO A 633 -44.80 11.29 8.37
CA PRO A 633 -45.55 10.70 9.48
C PRO A 633 -46.29 11.78 10.29
N PRO A 634 -47.48 11.48 10.85
CA PRO A 634 -48.21 12.46 11.66
C PRO A 634 -47.43 12.94 12.88
N ASN A 635 -47.46 14.25 13.16
CA ASN A 635 -46.80 14.85 14.35
C ASN A 635 -47.43 14.46 15.70
N ASP A 636 -48.58 13.77 15.69
CA ASP A 636 -49.25 13.28 16.89
C ASP A 636 -48.56 11.98 17.41
N PRO A 637 -47.96 11.99 18.61
CA PRO A 637 -47.23 10.84 19.14
C PRO A 637 -48.12 9.62 19.43
N VAL A 638 -49.41 9.83 19.73
CA VAL A 638 -50.38 8.73 19.91
C VAL A 638 -50.67 8.08 18.56
N LYS A 639 -50.83 8.87 17.49
CA LYS A 639 -50.97 8.34 16.12
C LYS A 639 -49.69 7.66 15.64
N ARG A 640 -48.49 8.21 15.90
CA ARG A 640 -47.20 7.52 15.60
C ARG A 640 -47.09 6.17 16.30
N ASN A 641 -47.35 6.11 17.61
CA ASN A 641 -47.29 4.86 18.36
C ASN A 641 -48.38 3.86 17.91
N LYS A 642 -49.56 4.34 17.50
CA LYS A 642 -50.62 3.51 16.94
C LYS A 642 -50.28 3.02 15.52
N LEU A 643 -49.53 3.81 14.72
CA LEU A 643 -49.02 3.42 13.40
C LEU A 643 -47.89 2.37 13.53
N ALA A 644 -46.94 2.58 14.43
CA ALA A 644 -45.87 1.64 14.74
C ALA A 644 -46.44 0.30 15.23
N LYS A 645 -47.41 0.32 16.17
CA LYS A 645 -48.16 -0.88 16.58
C LYS A 645 -48.99 -1.51 15.45
N LYS A 646 -49.31 -0.78 14.38
CA LYS A 646 -50.01 -1.32 13.19
C LYS A 646 -49.05 -1.93 12.16
N GLN A 647 -47.79 -1.48 12.14
CA GLN A 647 -46.71 -2.07 11.33
C GLN A 647 -46.22 -3.41 11.91
N ILE A 648 -46.39 -3.65 13.21
CA ILE A 648 -46.19 -4.97 13.85
C ILE A 648 -47.38 -5.89 13.51
N LYS A 649 -47.49 -6.30 12.24
CA LYS A 649 -48.51 -7.23 11.73
C LYS A 649 -47.98 -8.19 10.66
N ASP A 650 -46.96 -8.96 11.04
CA ASP A 650 -46.77 -10.39 10.69
C ASP A 650 -45.38 -10.81 11.17
N THR A 651 -45.29 -11.17 12.45
CA THR A 651 -44.10 -11.78 13.06
C THR A 651 -44.42 -13.18 13.56
N ALA A 652 -43.41 -14.05 13.63
CA ALA A 652 -43.54 -15.43 14.13
C ALA A 652 -43.75 -15.52 15.66
N GLY A 653 -43.77 -14.39 16.37
CA GLY A 653 -43.91 -14.29 17.83
C GLY A 653 -42.59 -14.42 18.60
N THR A 654 -42.65 -14.15 19.91
CA THR A 654 -41.49 -14.05 20.81
C THR A 654 -40.68 -15.34 20.92
N SER A 655 -41.31 -16.51 20.79
CA SER A 655 -40.64 -17.82 20.76
C SER A 655 -39.76 -18.03 19.51
N TRP A 656 -39.93 -17.19 18.50
CA TRP A 656 -39.13 -17.10 17.28
C TRP A 656 -38.51 -15.71 17.10
N PHE A 657 -38.15 -15.05 18.21
CA PHE A 657 -37.47 -13.74 18.24
C PHE A 657 -38.21 -12.64 17.44
N ASP A 658 -39.54 -12.72 17.38
CA ASP A 658 -40.40 -11.82 16.60
C ASP A 658 -39.99 -11.70 15.12
N MET A 659 -39.46 -12.78 14.55
CA MET A 659 -39.03 -12.84 13.15
C MET A 659 -40.15 -12.40 12.18
N PRO A 660 -39.95 -11.32 11.39
CA PRO A 660 -40.96 -10.85 10.45
C PRO A 660 -41.12 -11.78 9.25
N ALA A 661 -42.31 -11.79 8.63
CA ALA A 661 -42.50 -12.42 7.33
C ALA A 661 -41.63 -11.71 6.27
N PRO A 662 -40.83 -12.45 5.47
CA PRO A 662 -40.02 -11.83 4.43
C PRO A 662 -40.91 -11.32 3.28
N THR A 663 -40.59 -10.15 2.74
CA THR A 663 -41.21 -9.64 1.52
C THR A 663 -40.80 -10.52 0.33
N MET A 664 -41.78 -11.07 -0.39
CA MET A 664 -41.54 -11.93 -1.55
C MET A 664 -41.06 -11.12 -2.76
N THR A 665 -39.75 -10.92 -2.89
CA THR A 665 -39.14 -10.34 -4.10
C THR A 665 -39.01 -11.39 -5.22
N PRO A 666 -38.89 -10.98 -6.50
CA PRO A 666 -38.66 -11.91 -7.61
C PRO A 666 -37.40 -12.76 -7.47
N GLU A 667 -36.37 -12.24 -6.78
CA GLU A 667 -35.10 -12.92 -6.49
C GLU A 667 -35.33 -14.01 -5.44
N LEU A 668 -36.00 -13.66 -4.32
CA LEU A 668 -36.33 -14.62 -3.26
C LEU A 668 -37.25 -15.75 -3.78
N GLN A 669 -38.15 -15.43 -4.72
CA GLN A 669 -39.00 -16.43 -5.38
C GLN A 669 -38.20 -17.41 -6.24
N LYS A 670 -37.17 -16.94 -6.97
CA LYS A 670 -36.23 -17.80 -7.73
C LYS A 670 -35.40 -18.67 -6.79
N ASP A 671 -34.87 -18.11 -5.70
CA ASP A 671 -34.09 -18.85 -4.71
C ASP A 671 -34.92 -19.94 -4.02
N LEU A 672 -36.18 -19.65 -3.69
CA LEU A 672 -37.12 -20.66 -3.18
C LEU A 672 -37.43 -21.78 -4.20
N GLN A 673 -37.59 -21.45 -5.48
CA GLN A 673 -37.75 -22.47 -6.53
C GLN A 673 -36.49 -23.34 -6.65
N LEU A 674 -35.30 -22.74 -6.59
CA LEU A 674 -34.02 -23.45 -6.61
C LEU A 674 -33.84 -24.37 -5.40
N LEU A 675 -34.26 -23.93 -4.21
CA LEU A 675 -34.28 -24.72 -2.98
C LEU A 675 -35.25 -25.91 -3.01
N LYS A 676 -36.32 -25.86 -3.82
CA LYS A 676 -37.17 -27.04 -4.09
C LYS A 676 -36.46 -28.05 -5.00
N LEU A 677 -35.57 -27.60 -5.88
CA LEU A 677 -34.77 -28.44 -6.79
C LEU A 677 -33.46 -28.97 -6.19
N ARG A 678 -33.18 -28.74 -4.89
CA ARG A 678 -31.94 -29.15 -4.20
C ARG A 678 -31.58 -30.64 -4.39
N ASN A 679 -32.57 -31.54 -4.38
CA ASN A 679 -32.37 -32.98 -4.59
C ASN A 679 -31.84 -33.32 -6.00
N VAL A 680 -32.06 -32.44 -6.98
CA VAL A 680 -31.58 -32.59 -8.36
C VAL A 680 -30.18 -31.97 -8.51
N MET A 681 -29.87 -30.92 -7.75
CA MET A 681 -28.55 -30.26 -7.79
C MET A 681 -27.47 -31.03 -7.02
N ASP A 682 -27.80 -31.58 -5.84
CA ASP A 682 -26.91 -32.46 -5.07
C ASP A 682 -27.62 -33.80 -4.77
N PRO A 683 -27.65 -34.74 -5.74
CA PRO A 683 -28.33 -36.02 -5.57
C PRO A 683 -27.59 -36.99 -4.63
N LYS A 684 -26.38 -36.64 -4.14
CA LYS A 684 -25.64 -37.45 -3.17
C LYS A 684 -26.03 -37.14 -1.73
N ARG A 685 -26.71 -36.03 -1.48
CA ARG A 685 -27.04 -35.55 -0.13
C ARG A 685 -28.52 -35.76 0.16
N HIS A 686 -28.81 -36.47 1.25
CA HIS A 686 -30.19 -36.72 1.67
C HIS A 686 -30.79 -35.47 2.32
N TYR A 687 -31.62 -34.75 1.57
CA TYR A 687 -32.45 -33.68 2.12
C TYR A 687 -33.82 -34.23 2.57
N LYS A 688 -34.36 -33.69 3.67
CA LYS A 688 -35.77 -33.92 4.03
C LYS A 688 -36.68 -33.42 2.90
N LYS A 689 -37.70 -34.22 2.56
CA LYS A 689 -38.77 -33.85 1.62
C LYS A 689 -39.47 -32.62 2.18
N GLY A 690 -39.50 -31.53 1.42
CA GLY A 690 -40.13 -30.28 1.84
C GLY A 690 -41.61 -30.24 1.50
N ASP A 691 -42.37 -29.41 2.23
CA ASP A 691 -43.78 -29.16 1.94
C ASP A 691 -43.97 -28.47 0.58
N ALA A 692 -45.15 -28.64 -0.01
CA ALA A 692 -45.45 -28.14 -1.35
C ALA A 692 -45.39 -26.61 -1.45
N GLN A 693 -45.70 -25.91 -0.36
CA GLN A 693 -45.60 -24.44 -0.24
C GLN A 693 -44.53 -24.03 0.77
N PRO A 694 -43.82 -22.90 0.56
CA PRO A 694 -42.90 -22.34 1.56
C PRO A 694 -43.67 -21.92 2.82
N SER A 695 -43.03 -22.00 3.98
CA SER A 695 -43.61 -21.50 5.24
C SER A 695 -43.84 -19.99 5.17
N LYS A 696 -44.87 -19.48 5.87
CA LYS A 696 -45.16 -18.03 5.91
C LYS A 696 -43.99 -17.21 6.48
N TYR A 697 -43.26 -17.81 7.43
CA TYR A 697 -42.09 -17.21 8.08
C TYR A 697 -40.87 -18.07 7.78
N PHE A 698 -39.83 -17.46 7.22
CA PHE A 698 -38.52 -18.05 6.95
C PHE A 698 -37.49 -16.94 6.71
N GLN A 699 -36.21 -17.27 6.80
CA GLN A 699 -35.12 -16.42 6.34
C GLN A 699 -34.13 -17.26 5.52
N VAL A 700 -33.48 -16.62 4.56
CA VAL A 700 -32.38 -17.20 3.76
C VAL A 700 -31.16 -16.32 3.98
N GLY A 701 -30.00 -16.94 4.21
CA GLY A 701 -28.75 -16.21 4.43
C GLY A 701 -27.54 -17.12 4.28
N THR A 702 -26.42 -16.52 3.88
CA THR A 702 -25.12 -17.20 3.79
C THR A 702 -24.54 -17.37 5.19
N VAL A 703 -24.18 -18.60 5.57
CA VAL A 703 -23.44 -18.85 6.82
C VAL A 703 -22.03 -18.29 6.66
N ILE A 704 -21.61 -17.44 7.59
CA ILE A 704 -20.26 -16.86 7.64
C ILE A 704 -19.53 -17.53 8.81
N GLU A 705 -18.39 -18.13 8.54
CA GLU A 705 -17.52 -18.75 9.55
C GLU A 705 -16.90 -17.70 10.48
N SER A 706 -16.48 -18.14 11.67
CA SER A 706 -16.01 -17.25 12.73
C SER A 706 -14.67 -16.60 12.38
N PRO A 707 -14.36 -15.38 12.89
CA PRO A 707 -13.01 -14.82 12.87
C PRO A 707 -11.92 -15.68 13.54
N LEU A 708 -12.30 -16.80 14.18
CA LEU A 708 -11.41 -17.80 14.76
C LEU A 708 -11.12 -19.01 13.83
N ASP A 709 -11.92 -19.24 12.79
CA ASP A 709 -11.81 -20.44 11.92
C ASP A 709 -10.76 -20.24 10.80
N PHE A 710 -10.23 -21.32 10.22
CA PHE A 710 -9.07 -21.25 9.32
C PHE A 710 -9.32 -20.35 8.08
N PHE A 711 -8.33 -19.53 7.69
CA PHE A 711 -8.55 -18.46 6.68
C PHE A 711 -9.04 -18.96 5.31
N SER A 712 -8.69 -20.18 4.91
CA SER A 712 -8.97 -20.74 3.58
C SER A 712 -10.45 -21.10 3.33
N SER A 713 -11.29 -21.17 4.36
CA SER A 713 -12.73 -21.44 4.23
C SER A 713 -13.60 -20.18 4.33
N ARG A 714 -13.00 -19.01 4.60
CA ARG A 714 -13.72 -17.74 4.75
C ARG A 714 -14.02 -17.07 3.42
N LEU A 715 -15.29 -16.98 3.03
CA LEU A 715 -15.73 -16.20 1.85
C LEU A 715 -15.53 -14.69 2.06
N THR A 716 -14.74 -14.05 1.19
CA THR A 716 -14.54 -12.59 1.20
C THR A 716 -15.79 -11.83 0.74
N LYS A 717 -15.87 -10.52 1.05
CA LYS A 717 -17.03 -9.68 0.65
C LYS A 717 -17.21 -9.56 -0.87
N LYS A 718 -16.16 -9.82 -1.69
CA LYS A 718 -16.22 -9.82 -3.17
C LYS A 718 -16.73 -11.14 -3.75
N GLU A 719 -16.52 -12.24 -3.03
CA GLU A 719 -16.93 -13.59 -3.46
C GLU A 719 -18.41 -13.85 -3.17
N ARG A 720 -18.92 -13.33 -2.05
CA ARG A 720 -20.36 -13.37 -1.69
C ARG A 720 -21.22 -12.77 -2.81
N LYS A 721 -22.32 -13.45 -3.15
CA LYS A 721 -23.33 -13.01 -4.14
C LYS A 721 -24.62 -12.59 -3.44
N VAL A 722 -25.50 -11.91 -4.17
CA VAL A 722 -26.71 -11.30 -3.60
C VAL A 722 -27.85 -12.32 -3.47
N SER A 723 -27.87 -13.33 -4.33
CA SER A 723 -28.85 -14.43 -4.31
C SER A 723 -28.17 -15.80 -4.39
N LEU A 724 -28.86 -16.83 -3.90
CA LEU A 724 -28.43 -18.22 -4.00
C LEU A 724 -28.33 -18.65 -5.47
N ALA A 725 -29.23 -18.16 -6.33
CA ALA A 725 -29.21 -18.41 -7.76
C ALA A 725 -27.92 -17.89 -8.43
N GLU A 726 -27.45 -16.69 -8.09
CA GLU A 726 -26.17 -16.16 -8.58
C GLU A 726 -24.97 -16.97 -8.08
N GLU A 727 -24.95 -17.34 -6.80
CA GLU A 727 -23.88 -18.13 -6.21
C GLU A 727 -23.74 -19.48 -6.93
N VAL A 728 -24.87 -20.19 -7.12
CA VAL A 728 -24.98 -21.46 -7.85
C VAL A 728 -24.63 -21.33 -9.34
N LEU A 729 -24.87 -20.17 -9.97
CA LEU A 729 -24.45 -19.89 -11.35
C LEU A 729 -22.96 -19.54 -11.47
N SER A 730 -22.36 -18.98 -10.42
CA SER A 730 -20.94 -18.63 -10.38
C SER A 730 -20.00 -19.82 -10.12
N ASP A 731 -20.51 -20.92 -9.58
CA ASP A 731 -19.72 -22.15 -9.36
C ASP A 731 -19.24 -22.77 -10.69
N ARG A 732 -17.93 -22.71 -10.91
CA ARG A 732 -17.24 -23.25 -12.08
C ARG A 732 -17.38 -24.79 -12.17
N ASN A 733 -17.46 -25.49 -11.04
CA ASN A 733 -17.61 -26.94 -11.01
C ASN A 733 -19.01 -27.35 -11.46
N LEU A 734 -20.06 -26.71 -10.92
CA LEU A 734 -21.43 -26.94 -11.35
C LEU A 734 -21.65 -26.49 -12.81
N GLY A 735 -21.04 -25.38 -13.24
CA GLY A 735 -21.04 -24.95 -14.64
C GLY A 735 -20.45 -26.00 -15.59
N ASN A 736 -19.32 -26.61 -15.23
CA ASN A 736 -18.70 -27.69 -16.00
C ASN A 736 -19.57 -28.98 -15.98
N TYR A 737 -20.17 -29.32 -14.84
CA TYR A 737 -21.11 -30.44 -14.74
C TYR A 737 -22.34 -30.25 -15.64
N ARG A 738 -22.95 -29.05 -15.63
CA ARG A 738 -24.08 -28.69 -16.50
C ARG A 738 -23.70 -28.78 -17.98
N LYS A 739 -22.58 -28.18 -18.39
CA LYS A 739 -22.08 -28.26 -19.79
C LYS A 739 -21.91 -29.70 -20.26
N ARG A 740 -21.39 -30.60 -19.41
CA ARG A 740 -21.28 -32.03 -19.71
C ARG A 740 -22.66 -32.70 -19.83
N LYS A 741 -23.58 -32.45 -18.88
CA LYS A 741 -24.92 -33.07 -18.89
C LYS A 741 -25.81 -32.59 -20.03
N VAL A 742 -25.73 -31.31 -20.41
CA VAL A 742 -26.41 -30.78 -21.61
C VAL A 742 -25.91 -31.52 -22.86
N ARG A 743 -24.59 -31.67 -23.03
CA ARG A 743 -24.02 -32.43 -24.16
C ARG A 743 -24.46 -33.89 -24.18
N GLU A 744 -24.48 -34.58 -23.02
CA GLU A 744 -25.02 -35.95 -22.92
C GLU A 744 -26.51 -36.04 -23.33
N ILE A 745 -27.31 -35.03 -23.01
CA ILE A 745 -28.74 -34.95 -23.38
C ILE A 745 -28.88 -34.65 -24.88
N GLU A 746 -28.09 -33.73 -25.43
CA GLU A 746 -28.06 -33.41 -26.87
C GLU A 746 -27.62 -34.61 -27.71
N GLU A 747 -26.60 -35.37 -27.29
CA GLU A 747 -26.19 -36.63 -27.94
C GLU A 747 -27.24 -37.74 -27.83
N LYS A 748 -28.04 -37.74 -26.76
CA LYS A 748 -29.15 -38.68 -26.57
C LYS A 748 -30.37 -38.30 -27.43
N ASN A 749 -30.66 -37.00 -27.55
CA ASN A 749 -31.81 -36.44 -28.26
C ASN A 749 -31.55 -36.17 -29.75
N ARG A 750 -30.29 -36.24 -30.23
CA ARG A 750 -29.97 -36.19 -31.65
C ARG A 750 -30.74 -37.29 -32.40
N PRO A 751 -31.56 -36.95 -33.42
CA PRO A 751 -32.31 -37.93 -34.19
C PRO A 751 -31.34 -38.92 -34.85
N GLY A 752 -31.69 -40.20 -34.80
CA GLY A 752 -30.79 -41.31 -35.14
C GLY A 752 -30.57 -41.47 -36.64
N GLY A 753 -29.63 -40.71 -37.21
CA GLY A 753 -28.99 -41.08 -38.47
C GLY A 753 -28.19 -42.40 -38.33
N ASN A 754 -27.99 -43.10 -39.45
CA ASN A 754 -27.49 -44.49 -39.53
C ASN A 754 -26.07 -44.76 -38.95
N GLU A 755 -25.38 -43.74 -38.42
CA GLU A 755 -24.00 -43.84 -37.93
C GLU A 755 -23.88 -44.42 -36.51
N LYS A 756 -24.97 -44.42 -35.71
CA LYS A 756 -24.95 -44.83 -34.29
C LYS A 756 -24.55 -46.30 -34.06
N TRP A 757 -24.49 -47.10 -35.12
CA TRP A 757 -24.13 -48.52 -35.11
C TRP A 757 -22.69 -48.84 -35.52
N LYS A 758 -21.94 -47.91 -36.13
CA LYS A 758 -20.60 -48.22 -36.71
C LYS A 758 -19.42 -48.09 -35.75
N ILE A 759 -19.58 -47.53 -34.54
CA ILE A 759 -18.47 -47.32 -33.59
C ILE A 759 -18.73 -48.02 -32.23
N LYS A 760 -18.80 -49.34 -32.25
CA LYS A 760 -18.60 -50.20 -31.06
C LYS A 760 -17.59 -51.31 -31.33
N GLY A 761 -16.36 -50.91 -31.65
CA GLY A 761 -15.22 -51.81 -31.70
C GLY A 761 -14.88 -52.42 -30.32
N LYS A 762 -14.28 -53.62 -30.36
CA LYS A 762 -14.07 -54.53 -29.20
C LYS A 762 -13.32 -53.91 -27.99
N GLY A 763 -12.55 -52.83 -28.17
CA GLY A 763 -11.81 -52.17 -27.08
C GLY A 763 -12.67 -51.53 -25.97
N SER A 764 -13.96 -51.31 -26.21
CA SER A 764 -14.89 -50.77 -25.21
C SER A 764 -15.26 -51.78 -24.10
N TYR A 765 -15.22 -53.08 -24.38
CA TYR A 765 -15.59 -54.12 -23.42
C TYR A 765 -14.53 -54.33 -22.33
N GLN A 766 -13.24 -54.19 -22.66
CA GLN A 766 -12.14 -54.29 -21.68
C GLN A 766 -12.19 -53.15 -20.63
N ARG A 767 -12.45 -51.90 -21.05
CA ARG A 767 -12.58 -50.76 -20.12
C ARG A 767 -13.81 -50.84 -19.21
N ALA A 768 -14.86 -51.56 -19.63
CA ALA A 768 -16.03 -51.80 -18.80
C ALA A 768 -15.74 -52.85 -17.69
N LYS A 769 -14.93 -53.87 -17.98
CA LYS A 769 -14.57 -54.92 -17.01
C LYS A 769 -13.57 -54.45 -15.95
N GLN A 770 -12.64 -53.56 -16.31
CA GLN A 770 -11.68 -52.93 -15.38
C GLN A 770 -12.29 -51.89 -14.42
N ARG A 771 -13.59 -51.58 -14.51
CA ARG A 771 -14.30 -50.64 -13.61
C ARG A 771 -15.25 -51.32 -12.63
N ARG A 772 -15.08 -52.64 -12.40
CA ARG A 772 -15.93 -53.45 -11.51
C ARG A 772 -15.15 -54.32 -10.51
N HIS A 773 -13.87 -53.99 -10.30
CA HIS A 773 -13.10 -54.37 -9.12
C HIS A 773 -12.44 -53.11 -8.56
#